data_AF-A0A3M6VNJ0-F1
#
_entry.id   AF-A0A3M6VNJ0-F1
#
_cell.length_a   1.000
_cell.length_b   1.000
_cell.length_c   1.000
_cell.angle_alpha   90.00
_cell.angle_beta   90.00
_cell.angle_gamma   90.00
#
_symmetry.space_group_name_H-M   'P 1'
#
loop_
_entity.id
_entity.type
_entity.pdbx_description
1 polymer ?
#
loop_
_entity_poly.entity_id
_entity_poly.type
_entity_poly.pdbx_seq_one_letter_code
_entity_poly.pdbx_strand_id
1 'polypeptide(L)'
;MWIERFRFVCKTIVLTGILLALLLHPIDGEEEGCRCKRTMKGRDHLHPKLHSLPTMSLAETQELEELPKHLDWCERGFCVPSWNQHVPQYCGSCFAHGAMSSAQDRIKILNKRRNYMGADVMLGRQSFLNCAPGHGLSAGCDGGEAADVYEFMRRYGLPDESCLPYNATDHTKFQTTNNTCPPHGYCMNCMYTPQNRKEPQCFPVTKMVRYRAKSHGHLSGELAMMKEIMTGGPITCGIACSEGFTFGYKAGVLEDKTGFMDIDHDVEVVGWGVEDGVKYWHVRNSWGTYWGMNGFFKIVRGKNNLGIEADCAFMEPDISDEELVWDEKPIYGGSIFGIVPFKETAGSHPLKDTTEDITRGDDEVLTAYSLPDEMKSFEIDTKSQHEDKSFTALAIMFFVSGCVCAALAGVFILKSRGHRYVYRAISPDLVRFGKGFEVRSATVDQFHWSYLIRPAVNPKSREIVVFLHGLGSSKEAWIRVSSGLSKDFHVVIPDIPGHGKTTPLDPLMNFAADRQTRRLHEFFESELYPNNKVHLVGTCMGATIAGVYAAMHPTRVKSLTMMCPWGISMPTVSVMHSDIDDLGKTTLHSPTETLTSEVGEWRDCISSTANVVHAPRVLRALAISKRGHAWGVLQKVVVNMLARPTILEDELHSIRARTMVVWGNRDEVTDVSCLTVIDDKLNVTRKHVLILDKCGHLISSEKPVECINVLNKFLADEELSYTFVLAKQDILCKAFQPPLQSGQVELELHPEIGEGQKIHKRCCVLARLQSYKRVVGASRLRN
;
A
#
# COMPACT_ATOMS: atom_id res chain seq x y z
N MET A 1 -58.29 -9.83 32.85
CA MET A 1 -57.77 -8.86 33.84
C MET A 1 -56.24 -8.78 33.90
N TRP A 2 -55.48 -9.88 34.01
CA TRP A 2 -54.00 -9.81 34.06
C TRP A 2 -53.32 -9.38 32.75
N ILE A 3 -53.88 -9.77 31.60
CA ILE A 3 -53.35 -9.41 30.27
C ILE A 3 -53.52 -7.90 29.97
N GLU A 4 -54.57 -7.27 30.46
CA GLU A 4 -54.79 -5.84 30.24
C GLU A 4 -53.90 -4.96 31.13
N ARG A 5 -53.63 -5.40 32.37
CA ARG A 5 -52.64 -4.74 33.23
C ARG A 5 -51.22 -4.85 32.68
N PHE A 6 -50.87 -5.98 32.07
CA PHE A 6 -49.58 -6.16 31.39
C PHE A 6 -49.43 -5.25 30.17
N ARG A 7 -50.49 -5.12 29.35
CA ARG A 7 -50.51 -4.20 28.21
C ARG A 7 -50.42 -2.73 28.60
N PHE A 8 -51.00 -2.34 29.74
CA PHE A 8 -50.91 -0.97 30.25
C PHE A 8 -49.49 -0.66 30.73
N VAL A 9 -48.86 -1.55 31.50
CA VAL A 9 -47.48 -1.38 31.98
C VAL A 9 -46.48 -1.33 30.81
N CYS A 10 -46.61 -2.21 29.82
CA CYS A 10 -45.76 -2.16 28.63
C CYS A 10 -45.93 -0.87 27.81
N LYS A 11 -47.15 -0.34 27.68
CA LYS A 11 -47.38 0.93 26.99
C LYS A 11 -46.76 2.11 27.75
N THR A 12 -46.89 2.13 29.07
CA THR A 12 -46.31 3.21 29.90
C THR A 12 -44.79 3.21 29.84
N ILE A 13 -44.14 2.04 29.90
CA ILE A 13 -42.67 1.89 29.80
C ILE A 13 -42.15 2.30 28.42
N VAL A 14 -42.88 1.97 27.35
CA VAL A 14 -42.50 2.37 25.98
C VAL A 14 -42.68 3.88 25.79
N LEU A 15 -43.73 4.48 26.34
CA LEU A 15 -43.96 5.93 26.27
C LEU A 15 -42.95 6.74 27.10
N THR A 16 -42.58 6.29 28.30
CA THR A 16 -41.49 6.94 29.07
C THR A 16 -40.12 6.72 28.43
N GLY A 17 -39.87 5.57 27.81
CA GLY A 17 -38.63 5.33 27.05
C GLY A 17 -38.50 6.22 25.82
N ILE A 18 -39.59 6.48 25.10
CA ILE A 18 -39.61 7.41 23.94
C ILE A 18 -39.46 8.86 24.40
N LEU A 19 -40.08 9.26 25.51
CA LEU A 19 -39.91 10.61 26.06
C LEU A 19 -38.48 10.85 26.57
N LEU A 20 -37.85 9.84 27.19
CA LEU A 20 -36.46 9.92 27.63
C LEU A 20 -35.49 9.96 26.45
N ALA A 21 -35.79 9.24 25.36
CA ALA A 21 -35.01 9.29 24.12
C ALA A 21 -35.14 10.63 23.38
N LEU A 22 -36.28 11.31 23.46
CA LEU A 22 -36.49 12.64 22.89
C LEU A 22 -35.87 13.77 23.76
N LEU A 23 -35.73 13.55 25.07
CA LEU A 23 -35.07 14.49 25.99
C LEU A 23 -33.54 14.29 26.07
N LEU A 24 -33.02 13.21 25.48
CA LEU A 24 -31.59 12.88 25.38
C LEU A 24 -31.03 13.09 23.97
N HIS A 25 -31.63 13.97 23.15
CA HIS A 25 -30.93 14.50 21.99
C HIS A 25 -29.71 15.30 22.49
N PRO A 26 -28.47 14.87 22.19
CA PRO A 26 -27.34 15.76 22.33
C PRO A 26 -27.57 16.92 21.37
N ILE A 27 -27.38 18.13 21.89
CA ILE A 27 -27.13 19.33 21.09
C ILE A 27 -26.02 18.99 20.11
N ASP A 28 -26.22 19.35 18.83
CA ASP A 28 -25.32 19.14 17.69
C ASP A 28 -23.84 19.06 18.09
N GLY A 29 -23.32 17.83 18.15
CA GLY A 29 -21.89 17.58 18.16
C GLY A 29 -21.43 17.62 16.71
N GLU A 30 -20.59 18.59 16.37
CA GLU A 30 -19.84 18.64 15.12
C GLU A 30 -19.23 17.26 14.82
N GLU A 31 -19.41 16.77 13.59
CA GLU A 31 -18.70 15.60 13.11
C GLU A 31 -17.18 15.86 13.24
N GLU A 32 -16.52 15.19 14.20
CA GLU A 32 -15.06 15.10 14.27
C GLU A 32 -14.52 14.35 13.05
N GLY A 33 -14.45 15.04 11.91
CA GLY A 33 -13.77 14.56 10.70
C GLY A 33 -12.26 14.50 10.90
N CYS A 34 -11.59 13.61 10.16
CA CYS A 34 -10.13 13.54 10.04
C CYS A 34 -9.55 14.82 9.42
N ARG A 35 -9.52 15.92 10.19
CA ARG A 35 -8.94 17.21 9.80
C ARG A 35 -7.66 17.45 10.60
N CYS A 36 -6.73 18.18 10.00
CA CYS A 36 -5.59 18.69 10.75
C CYS A 36 -6.07 19.70 11.79
N LYS A 37 -5.30 19.86 12.85
CA LYS A 37 -5.62 20.80 13.93
C LYS A 37 -4.47 21.80 14.03
N ARG A 38 -4.83 23.04 14.32
CA ARG A 38 -3.89 24.13 14.60
C ARG A 38 -3.90 24.40 16.10
N THR A 39 -2.73 24.48 16.72
CA THR A 39 -2.64 24.67 18.18
C THR A 39 -2.81 26.13 18.56
N MET A 40 -2.56 27.07 17.64
CA MET A 40 -2.65 28.53 17.84
C MET A 40 -1.90 29.02 19.10
N LYS A 41 -0.89 28.28 19.55
CA LYS A 41 -0.26 28.53 20.85
C LYS A 41 0.44 29.89 20.84
N GLY A 42 -0.03 30.78 21.73
CA GLY A 42 0.52 32.13 21.86
C GLY A 42 0.20 33.06 20.69
N ARG A 43 -0.84 32.77 19.89
CA ARG A 43 -1.26 33.56 18.75
C ARG A 43 -2.78 33.72 18.69
N ASP A 44 -3.23 34.81 18.10
CA ASP A 44 -4.65 35.10 17.91
C ASP A 44 -5.25 34.20 16.82
N HIS A 45 -6.53 33.85 16.95
CA HIS A 45 -7.26 33.12 15.91
C HIS A 45 -7.43 33.99 14.67
N LEU A 46 -6.75 33.62 13.57
CA LEU A 46 -6.71 34.38 12.32
C LEU A 46 -7.98 34.22 11.46
N HIS A 47 -9.12 33.97 12.10
CA HIS A 47 -10.41 33.94 11.41
C HIS A 47 -10.67 35.32 10.76
N PRO A 48 -11.10 35.41 9.49
CA PRO A 48 -11.24 36.69 8.79
C PRO A 48 -12.26 37.66 9.38
N LYS A 49 -13.25 37.14 10.13
CA LYS A 49 -14.16 37.97 10.96
C LYS A 49 -13.43 38.76 12.06
N LEU A 50 -12.23 38.34 12.45
CA LEU A 50 -11.41 38.95 13.49
C LEU A 50 -10.24 39.75 12.90
N HIS A 51 -9.63 39.26 11.81
CA HIS A 51 -8.49 39.90 11.16
C HIS A 51 -8.70 40.03 9.65
N SER A 52 -8.96 41.26 9.20
CA SER A 52 -8.88 41.59 7.77
C SER A 52 -7.42 41.85 7.39
N LEU A 53 -7.00 41.38 6.20
CA LEU A 53 -5.70 41.75 5.67
C LEU A 53 -5.61 43.27 5.51
N PRO A 54 -4.49 43.90 5.89
CA PRO A 54 -4.33 45.34 5.74
C PRO A 54 -4.47 45.73 4.26
N THR A 55 -5.23 46.80 4.02
CA THR A 55 -5.37 47.37 2.67
C THR A 55 -4.01 47.88 2.20
N MET A 56 -3.56 47.41 1.04
CA MET A 56 -2.33 47.90 0.43
C MET A 56 -2.42 49.40 0.14
N SER A 57 -1.35 50.12 0.43
CA SER A 57 -1.14 51.50 0.00
C SER A 57 -0.98 51.59 -1.52
N LEU A 58 -1.12 52.80 -2.06
CA LEU A 58 -0.89 53.05 -3.49
C LEU A 58 0.54 52.66 -3.91
N ALA A 59 1.53 52.96 -3.05
CA ALA A 59 2.92 52.62 -3.31
C ALA A 59 3.13 51.09 -3.35
N GLU A 60 2.53 50.35 -2.40
CA GLU A 60 2.57 48.89 -2.39
C GLU A 60 1.85 48.27 -3.60
N THR A 61 0.77 48.91 -4.06
CA THR A 61 0.06 48.47 -5.27
C THR A 61 0.91 48.65 -6.52
N GLN A 62 1.60 49.79 -6.64
CA GLN A 62 2.55 50.04 -7.73
C GLN A 62 3.72 49.06 -7.68
N GLU A 63 4.28 48.81 -6.49
CA GLU A 63 5.36 47.83 -6.31
C GLU A 63 4.92 46.42 -6.71
N LEU A 64 3.70 46.02 -6.35
CA LEU A 64 3.14 44.71 -6.73
C LEU A 64 3.05 44.54 -8.25
N GLU A 65 2.72 45.61 -8.99
CA GLU A 65 2.64 45.60 -10.45
C GLU A 65 4.01 45.49 -11.14
N GLU A 66 5.08 45.92 -10.46
CA GLU A 66 6.46 45.83 -10.95
C GLU A 66 7.08 44.44 -10.77
N LEU A 67 6.53 43.62 -9.85
CA LEU A 67 7.00 42.24 -9.63
C LEU A 67 6.76 41.34 -10.85
N PRO A 68 7.62 40.32 -11.10
CA PRO A 68 7.45 39.44 -12.24
C PRO A 68 6.11 38.72 -12.20
N LYS A 69 5.44 38.61 -13.35
CA LYS A 69 4.13 37.95 -13.46
C LYS A 69 4.16 36.46 -13.16
N HIS A 70 5.34 35.84 -13.26
CA HIS A 70 5.53 34.41 -13.05
C HIS A 70 6.86 34.14 -12.34
N LEU A 71 6.82 33.34 -11.29
CA LEU A 71 7.99 32.75 -10.65
C LEU A 71 7.58 31.42 -10.05
N ASP A 72 8.38 30.39 -10.30
CA ASP A 72 8.15 29.06 -9.76
C ASP A 72 9.47 28.40 -9.40
N TRP A 73 9.66 28.05 -8.13
CA TRP A 73 10.88 27.38 -7.68
C TRP A 73 10.94 25.91 -8.11
N CYS A 74 9.81 25.25 -8.30
CA CYS A 74 9.75 23.86 -8.76
C CYS A 74 10.11 23.73 -10.22
N GLU A 75 9.61 24.61 -11.09
CA GLU A 75 10.01 24.63 -12.51
C GLU A 75 11.51 24.91 -12.69
N ARG A 76 12.12 25.60 -11.72
CA ARG A 76 13.56 25.85 -11.66
C ARG A 76 14.38 24.69 -11.05
N GLY A 77 13.73 23.61 -10.64
CA GLY A 77 14.37 22.41 -10.09
C GLY A 77 14.79 22.52 -8.62
N PHE A 78 14.26 23.49 -7.87
CA PHE A 78 14.60 23.71 -6.46
C PHE A 78 13.65 23.05 -5.47
N CYS A 79 12.64 22.36 -5.99
CA CYS A 79 11.69 21.62 -5.18
C CYS A 79 12.21 20.21 -4.85
N VAL A 80 12.14 19.83 -3.57
CA VAL A 80 12.35 18.45 -3.12
C VAL A 80 11.09 17.61 -3.36
N PRO A 81 11.16 16.26 -3.26
CA PRO A 81 10.01 15.39 -3.51
C PRO A 81 8.80 15.66 -2.60
N SER A 82 7.58 15.48 -3.15
CA SER A 82 6.32 15.58 -2.41
C SER A 82 6.13 14.44 -1.42
N TRP A 83 5.41 14.72 -0.32
CA TRP A 83 5.18 13.79 0.79
C TRP A 83 3.69 13.49 1.00
N ASN A 84 3.41 12.41 1.74
CA ASN A 84 2.06 12.06 2.18
C ASN A 84 2.02 11.84 3.69
N GLN A 85 1.43 12.79 4.42
CA GLN A 85 1.31 12.75 5.88
C GLN A 85 0.30 11.71 6.39
N HIS A 86 -0.55 11.15 5.52
CA HIS A 86 -1.64 10.24 5.92
C HIS A 86 -1.25 8.76 5.91
N VAL A 87 0.00 8.44 5.62
CA VAL A 87 0.49 7.06 5.51
C VAL A 87 1.78 6.87 6.32
N PRO A 88 1.98 5.71 6.97
CA PRO A 88 1.16 4.49 6.91
C PRO A 88 -0.19 4.57 7.66
N GLN A 89 -0.41 5.61 8.44
CA GLN A 89 -1.64 5.87 9.17
C GLN A 89 -1.91 7.38 9.23
N TYR A 90 -3.13 7.77 9.59
CA TYR A 90 -3.47 9.18 9.70
C TYR A 90 -2.65 9.87 10.79
N CYS A 91 -2.01 10.97 10.43
CA CYS A 91 -1.33 11.88 11.35
C CYS A 91 -1.58 13.32 10.87
N GLY A 92 -2.17 14.16 11.72
CA GLY A 92 -2.47 15.57 11.45
C GLY A 92 -1.21 16.46 11.48
N SER A 93 -0.24 16.15 10.63
CA SER A 93 1.11 16.72 10.64
C SER A 93 1.39 17.65 9.45
N CYS A 94 0.36 18.31 8.93
CA CYS A 94 0.48 19.24 7.79
C CYS A 94 1.49 20.35 8.05
N PHE A 95 1.45 20.94 9.25
CA PHE A 95 2.34 22.00 9.69
C PHE A 95 3.82 21.58 9.63
N ALA A 96 4.12 20.34 10.04
CA ALA A 96 5.46 19.76 9.97
C ALA A 96 5.88 19.54 8.52
N HIS A 97 4.98 19.02 7.68
CA HIS A 97 5.27 18.76 6.27
C HIS A 97 5.45 20.05 5.46
N GLY A 98 4.55 21.03 5.60
CA GLY A 98 4.63 22.32 4.92
C GLY A 98 5.86 23.11 5.32
N ALA A 99 6.16 23.20 6.63
CA ALA A 99 7.33 23.91 7.13
C ALA A 99 8.65 23.26 6.72
N MET A 100 8.77 21.94 6.86
CA MET A 100 10.01 21.26 6.47
C MET A 100 10.21 21.24 4.97
N SER A 101 9.15 21.13 4.16
CA SER A 101 9.29 21.19 2.70
C SER A 101 9.81 22.56 2.24
N SER A 102 9.24 23.65 2.79
CA SER A 102 9.75 25.02 2.62
C SER A 102 11.22 25.16 3.06
N ALA A 103 11.57 24.66 4.24
CA ALA A 103 12.94 24.69 4.73
C ALA A 103 13.92 23.93 3.83
N GLN A 104 13.53 22.75 3.32
CA GLN A 104 14.35 21.93 2.42
C GLN A 104 14.59 22.61 1.08
N ASP A 105 13.54 23.17 0.47
CA ASP A 105 13.65 23.90 -0.78
C ASP A 105 14.56 25.14 -0.61
N ARG A 106 14.45 25.84 0.52
CA ARG A 106 15.34 26.95 0.89
C ARG A 106 16.80 26.51 1.08
N ILE A 107 17.03 25.36 1.73
CA ILE A 107 18.37 24.76 1.86
C ILE A 107 18.93 24.43 0.48
N LYS A 108 18.13 23.84 -0.41
CA LYS A 108 18.55 23.53 -1.80
C LYS A 108 18.91 24.79 -2.59
N ILE A 109 18.15 25.87 -2.45
CA ILE A 109 18.46 27.18 -3.05
C ILE A 109 19.79 27.72 -2.48
N LEU A 110 19.99 27.67 -1.16
CA LEU A 110 21.24 28.08 -0.52
C LEU A 110 22.43 27.27 -1.03
N ASN A 111 22.30 25.95 -1.07
CA ASN A 111 23.32 25.02 -1.57
C ASN A 111 23.71 25.33 -3.02
N LYS A 112 22.73 25.64 -3.87
CA LYS A 112 23.02 26.06 -5.24
C LYS A 112 23.78 27.39 -5.31
N ARG A 113 23.44 28.38 -4.48
CA ARG A 113 24.18 29.66 -4.39
C ARG A 113 25.63 29.45 -3.94
N ARG A 114 25.90 28.36 -3.23
CA ARG A 114 27.23 27.94 -2.76
C ARG A 114 27.94 26.98 -3.72
N ASN A 115 27.37 26.69 -4.89
CA ASN A 115 27.87 25.70 -5.86
C ASN A 115 27.99 24.27 -5.31
N TYR A 116 27.22 23.93 -4.27
CA TYR A 116 27.13 22.55 -3.80
C TYR A 116 26.31 21.70 -4.78
N MET A 117 26.83 20.51 -5.10
CA MET A 117 26.25 19.56 -6.07
C MET A 117 25.94 18.19 -5.43
N GLY A 118 25.90 18.13 -4.09
CA GLY A 118 25.58 16.91 -3.34
C GLY A 118 24.08 16.59 -3.34
N ALA A 119 23.70 15.65 -2.49
CA ALA A 119 22.31 15.22 -2.37
C ALA A 119 21.41 16.32 -1.78
N ASP A 120 20.13 16.29 -2.15
CA ASP A 120 19.12 17.14 -1.54
C ASP A 120 18.93 16.75 -0.07
N VAL A 121 18.80 17.76 0.80
CA VAL A 121 18.58 17.56 2.23
C VAL A 121 17.15 17.12 2.49
N MET A 122 16.98 16.00 3.20
CA MET A 122 15.67 15.53 3.64
C MET A 122 15.52 15.73 5.14
N LEU A 123 14.66 16.64 5.61
CA LEU A 123 14.54 16.89 7.05
C LEU A 123 13.73 15.80 7.76
N GLY A 124 14.25 15.34 8.90
CA GLY A 124 13.68 14.30 9.76
C GLY A 124 12.33 14.69 10.38
N ARG A 125 11.24 14.40 9.66
CA ARG A 125 9.87 14.69 10.08
C ARG A 125 9.50 13.94 11.34
N GLN A 126 9.90 12.67 11.40
CA GLN A 126 9.61 11.81 12.53
C GLN A 126 10.30 12.28 13.80
N SER A 127 11.55 12.77 13.69
CA SER A 127 12.31 13.32 14.81
C SER A 127 11.61 14.53 15.43
N PHE A 128 11.06 15.43 14.60
CA PHE A 128 10.27 16.55 15.09
C PHE A 128 9.00 16.08 15.82
N LEU A 129 8.19 15.21 15.19
CA LEU A 129 6.92 14.73 15.76
C LEU A 129 7.12 13.95 17.08
N ASN A 130 8.27 13.31 17.22
CA ASN A 130 8.68 12.64 18.44
C ASN A 130 9.05 13.64 19.54
N CYS A 131 9.84 14.68 19.24
CA CYS A 131 10.58 15.42 20.25
C CYS A 131 10.06 16.83 20.53
N ALA A 132 9.48 17.50 19.55
CA ALA A 132 8.95 18.85 19.71
C ALA A 132 7.88 18.97 20.83
N PRO A 133 6.92 18.03 20.97
CA PRO A 133 5.91 18.12 22.02
C PRO A 133 6.50 18.16 23.45
N GLY A 134 7.60 17.44 23.68
CA GLY A 134 8.33 17.43 24.95
C GLY A 134 8.93 18.79 25.35
N HIS A 135 9.17 19.66 24.36
CA HIS A 135 9.65 21.04 24.53
C HIS A 135 8.51 22.07 24.47
N GLY A 136 7.27 21.61 24.47
CA GLY A 136 6.09 22.46 24.37
C GLY A 136 5.90 23.10 22.99
N LEU A 137 6.45 22.48 21.94
CA LEU A 137 6.29 22.88 20.55
C LEU A 137 5.42 21.83 19.84
N SER A 138 4.29 22.24 19.25
CA SER A 138 3.26 21.34 18.66
C SER A 138 2.62 20.31 19.62
N ALA A 139 1.63 19.58 19.11
CA ALA A 139 0.97 18.45 19.75
C ALA A 139 1.23 17.12 19.00
N GLY A 140 2.29 17.03 18.19
CA GLY A 140 2.58 15.83 17.41
C GLY A 140 1.57 15.62 16.28
N CYS A 141 0.97 14.43 16.21
CA CYS A 141 -0.05 14.12 15.20
C CYS A 141 -1.40 14.79 15.47
N ASP A 142 -1.60 15.35 16.67
CA ASP A 142 -2.80 16.11 17.04
C ASP A 142 -2.73 17.59 16.65
N GLY A 143 -1.74 17.97 15.84
CA GLY A 143 -1.65 19.30 15.24
C GLY A 143 -0.49 20.15 15.74
N GLY A 144 -0.31 21.30 15.11
CA GLY A 144 0.82 22.19 15.37
C GLY A 144 0.85 23.36 14.40
N GLU A 145 2.01 24.00 14.35
CA GLU A 145 2.20 25.25 13.62
C GLU A 145 3.53 25.28 12.88
N ALA A 146 3.59 25.90 11.70
CA ALA A 146 4.85 26.06 10.97
C ALA A 146 5.95 26.77 11.81
N ALA A 147 5.55 27.74 12.63
CA ALA A 147 6.45 28.43 13.56
C ALA A 147 7.04 27.52 14.65
N ASP A 148 6.30 26.50 15.11
CA ASP A 148 6.82 25.53 16.08
C ASP A 148 8.01 24.75 15.48
N VAL A 149 7.91 24.42 14.19
CA VAL A 149 8.96 23.72 13.42
C VAL A 149 10.19 24.60 13.28
N TYR A 150 10.00 25.85 12.85
CA TYR A 150 11.12 26.78 12.67
C TYR A 150 11.79 27.16 14.00
N GLU A 151 11.03 27.31 15.08
CA GLU A 151 11.59 27.56 16.41
C GLU A 151 12.34 26.33 16.94
N PHE A 152 11.85 25.11 16.69
CA PHE A 152 12.57 23.89 17.01
C PHE A 152 13.88 23.80 16.22
N MET A 153 13.86 24.09 14.91
CA MET A 153 15.07 24.16 14.09
C MET A 153 16.06 25.23 14.58
N ARG A 154 15.57 26.38 15.07
CA ARG A 154 16.42 27.45 15.60
C ARG A 154 17.11 27.06 16.90
N ARG A 155 16.38 26.39 17.82
CA ARG A 155 16.91 26.01 19.14
C ARG A 155 17.75 24.73 19.11
N TYR A 156 17.27 23.72 18.41
CA TYR A 156 17.77 22.35 18.50
C TYR A 156 18.31 21.85 17.15
N GLY A 157 17.68 22.26 16.05
CA GLY A 157 17.95 21.75 14.71
C GLY A 157 17.22 20.43 14.44
N LEU A 158 17.14 20.06 13.16
CA LEU A 158 16.57 18.78 12.73
C LEU A 158 17.62 17.94 12.01
N PRO A 159 17.61 16.62 12.22
CA PRO A 159 18.53 15.75 11.51
C PRO A 159 18.02 15.49 10.08
N ASP A 160 18.82 14.77 9.31
CA ASP A 160 18.35 14.19 8.05
C ASP A 160 17.30 13.09 8.30
N GLU A 161 16.41 12.86 7.34
CA GLU A 161 15.34 11.85 7.35
C GLU A 161 15.90 10.43 7.51
N SER A 162 17.14 10.19 7.10
CA SER A 162 17.86 8.94 7.35
C SER A 162 18.05 8.62 8.85
N CYS A 163 17.97 9.60 9.75
CA CYS A 163 18.01 9.35 11.19
C CYS A 163 16.80 8.56 11.67
N LEU A 164 15.60 8.91 11.18
CA LEU A 164 14.33 8.27 11.52
C LEU A 164 13.32 8.53 10.39
N PRO A 165 13.08 7.53 9.52
CA PRO A 165 12.07 7.65 8.48
C PRO A 165 10.68 7.93 9.04
N TYR A 166 9.92 8.76 8.32
CA TYR A 166 8.54 9.09 8.63
C TYR A 166 7.69 7.83 8.73
N ASN A 167 6.98 7.70 9.85
CA ASN A 167 6.10 6.56 10.09
C ASN A 167 4.72 6.97 10.63
N ALA A 168 4.37 8.26 10.52
CA ALA A 168 3.09 8.82 10.94
C ALA A 168 2.70 8.48 12.39
N THR A 169 3.68 8.50 13.29
CA THR A 169 3.49 8.43 14.74
C THR A 169 4.09 9.67 15.41
N ASP A 170 3.98 9.78 16.72
CA ASP A 170 4.53 10.90 17.46
C ASP A 170 5.04 10.47 18.86
N HIS A 171 5.29 11.47 19.69
CA HIS A 171 5.72 11.35 21.08
C HIS A 171 4.89 10.39 21.96
N THR A 172 3.60 10.16 21.65
CA THR A 172 2.70 9.35 22.49
C THR A 172 3.08 7.87 22.55
N LYS A 173 3.91 7.39 21.60
CA LYS A 173 4.45 6.03 21.63
C LYS A 173 5.49 5.80 22.72
N PHE A 174 6.10 6.87 23.26
CA PHE A 174 7.15 6.78 24.27
C PHE A 174 6.57 6.77 25.69
N GLN A 175 5.72 5.78 25.97
CA GLN A 175 5.06 5.65 27.27
C GLN A 175 6.07 5.46 28.42
N THR A 176 7.18 4.78 28.15
CA THR A 176 8.26 4.53 29.12
C THR A 176 8.96 5.79 29.59
N THR A 177 8.94 6.86 28.78
CA THR A 177 9.52 8.16 29.09
C THR A 177 8.42 9.21 29.28
N ASN A 178 7.23 8.80 29.73
CA ASN A 178 6.10 9.69 29.99
C ASN A 178 5.76 10.60 28.79
N ASN A 179 5.70 10.01 27.60
CA ASN A 179 5.49 10.66 26.31
C ASN A 179 6.54 11.73 25.96
N THR A 180 7.72 11.68 26.57
CA THR A 180 8.86 12.52 26.18
C THR A 180 9.77 11.77 25.22
N CYS A 181 10.36 12.47 24.26
CA CYS A 181 11.24 11.85 23.28
C CYS A 181 12.55 11.38 23.93
N PRO A 182 12.88 10.08 23.86
CA PRO A 182 14.20 9.56 24.23
C PRO A 182 15.23 9.81 23.11
N PRO A 183 16.54 9.61 23.34
CA PRO A 183 17.58 9.87 22.35
C PRO A 183 17.38 9.13 21.01
N HIS A 184 16.95 7.87 21.08
CA HIS A 184 16.65 7.05 19.89
C HIS A 184 15.36 7.49 19.18
N GLY A 185 14.53 8.31 19.84
CA GLY A 185 13.38 8.98 19.24
C GLY A 185 13.76 10.21 18.42
N TYR A 186 15.00 10.71 18.52
CA TYR A 186 15.50 11.79 17.67
C TYR A 186 16.34 11.26 16.50
N CYS A 187 17.30 10.38 16.75
CA CYS A 187 18.08 9.71 15.72
C CYS A 187 18.53 8.33 16.18
N MET A 188 18.38 7.31 15.33
CA MET A 188 18.70 5.93 15.67
C MET A 188 19.31 5.20 14.48
N ASN A 189 20.21 4.26 14.76
CA ASN A 189 20.67 3.30 13.79
C ASN A 189 20.48 1.89 14.32
N CYS A 190 20.12 0.94 13.45
CA CYS A 190 19.96 -0.47 13.77
C CYS A 190 20.83 -1.29 12.82
N MET A 191 21.87 -1.94 13.35
CA MET A 191 22.81 -2.71 12.52
C MET A 191 23.37 -3.92 13.23
N TYR A 192 23.81 -4.92 12.46
CA TYR A 192 24.60 -6.02 12.99
C TYR A 192 25.94 -5.48 13.46
N THR A 193 26.28 -5.74 14.71
CA THR A 193 27.55 -5.30 15.30
C THR A 193 28.52 -6.47 15.36
N PRO A 194 29.84 -6.22 15.48
CA PRO A 194 30.80 -7.29 15.76
C PRO A 194 30.42 -8.12 17.00
N GLN A 195 29.78 -7.48 17.98
CA GLN A 195 29.31 -8.07 19.25
C GLN A 195 28.03 -8.90 19.05
N ASN A 196 27.12 -8.48 18.18
CA ASN A 196 25.92 -9.23 17.83
C ASN A 196 25.76 -9.33 16.30
N ARG A 197 26.30 -10.41 15.74
CA ARG A 197 26.27 -10.70 14.30
C ARG A 197 24.98 -11.37 13.83
N LYS A 198 24.10 -11.77 14.76
CA LYS A 198 22.88 -12.53 14.45
C LYS A 198 21.63 -11.66 14.48
N GLU A 199 21.62 -10.61 15.29
CA GLU A 199 20.50 -9.69 15.44
C GLU A 199 20.98 -8.24 15.35
N PRO A 200 20.27 -7.37 14.61
CA PRO A 200 20.61 -5.96 14.54
C PRO A 200 20.42 -5.32 15.92
N GLN A 201 21.42 -4.57 16.35
CA GLN A 201 21.36 -3.78 17.57
C GLN A 201 20.99 -2.34 17.20
N CYS A 202 19.93 -1.84 17.83
CA CYS A 202 19.52 -0.46 17.70
C CYS A 202 20.16 0.39 18.79
N PHE A 203 20.70 1.54 18.42
CA PHE A 203 21.31 2.48 19.35
C PHE A 203 21.03 3.93 18.91
N PRO A 204 20.89 4.88 19.86
CA PRO A 204 20.80 6.27 19.52
C PRO A 204 22.09 6.73 18.84
N VAL A 205 21.96 7.43 17.72
CA VAL A 205 23.11 8.06 17.07
C VAL A 205 23.35 9.35 17.81
N THR A 206 24.40 9.42 18.60
CA THR A 206 24.63 10.58 19.48
C THR A 206 25.12 11.80 18.73
N LYS A 207 25.60 11.68 17.49
CA LYS A 207 26.19 12.80 16.74
C LYS A 207 25.83 12.75 15.27
N MET A 208 25.23 13.84 14.78
CA MET A 208 24.71 13.98 13.42
C MET A 208 24.70 15.44 12.99
N VAL A 209 24.65 15.69 11.67
CA VAL A 209 24.36 17.02 11.14
C VAL A 209 22.96 17.44 11.56
N ARG A 210 22.83 18.67 12.07
CA ARG A 210 21.54 19.29 12.38
C ARG A 210 21.36 20.53 11.52
N TYR A 211 20.32 20.50 10.69
CA TYR A 211 19.91 21.64 9.89
C TYR A 211 19.12 22.60 10.77
N ARG A 212 19.55 23.86 10.84
CA ARG A 212 18.98 24.86 11.74
C ARG A 212 18.28 25.97 10.98
N ALA A 213 17.49 26.74 11.72
CA ALA A 213 17.02 28.04 11.29
C ALA A 213 17.91 29.10 11.97
N LYS A 214 18.55 29.97 11.20
CA LYS A 214 19.25 31.14 11.74
C LYS A 214 18.25 32.13 12.32
N SER A 215 17.17 32.37 11.58
CA SER A 215 16.05 33.21 11.96
C SER A 215 14.76 32.63 11.35
N HIS A 216 13.61 33.03 11.88
CA HIS A 216 12.30 32.72 11.31
C HIS A 216 11.34 33.89 11.55
N GLY A 217 10.27 33.95 10.77
CA GLY A 217 9.34 35.06 10.81
C GLY A 217 7.99 34.72 10.21
N HIS A 218 7.08 35.68 10.36
CA HIS A 218 5.71 35.63 9.85
C HIS A 218 5.46 36.73 8.84
N LEU A 219 4.56 36.47 7.91
CA LEU A 219 4.08 37.45 6.96
C LEU A 219 2.64 37.13 6.54
N SER A 220 1.98 38.13 5.97
CA SER A 220 0.65 38.01 5.39
C SER A 220 0.48 39.00 4.24
N GLY A 221 -0.47 38.72 3.36
CA GLY A 221 -0.78 39.55 2.20
C GLY A 221 0.09 39.27 0.98
N GLU A 222 -0.51 39.53 -0.19
CA GLU A 222 0.03 39.18 -1.50
C GLU A 222 1.45 39.71 -1.74
N LEU A 223 1.69 41.01 -1.50
CA LEU A 223 2.98 41.64 -1.75
C LEU A 223 4.10 41.06 -0.87
N ALA A 224 3.85 40.90 0.44
CA ALA A 224 4.84 40.36 1.36
C ALA A 224 5.22 38.92 0.99
N MET A 225 4.22 38.09 0.64
CA MET A 225 4.43 36.71 0.19
C MET A 225 5.28 36.65 -1.06
N MET A 226 4.98 37.46 -2.08
CA MET A 226 5.78 37.48 -3.30
C MET A 226 7.22 37.91 -3.01
N LYS A 227 7.43 38.96 -2.22
CA LYS A 227 8.77 39.46 -1.88
C LYS A 227 9.61 38.39 -1.19
N GLU A 228 9.04 37.72 -0.18
CA GLU A 228 9.74 36.67 0.56
C GLU A 228 10.05 35.46 -0.34
N ILE A 229 9.10 35.04 -1.19
CA ILE A 229 9.33 33.93 -2.11
C ILE A 229 10.40 34.28 -3.16
N MET A 230 10.46 35.52 -3.66
CA MET A 230 11.49 35.95 -4.61
C MET A 230 12.90 35.90 -4.01
N THR A 231 13.06 36.35 -2.77
CA THR A 231 14.36 36.57 -2.15
C THR A 231 14.86 35.33 -1.39
N GLY A 232 13.98 34.74 -0.59
CA GLY A 232 14.27 33.67 0.36
C GLY A 232 13.96 32.27 -0.18
N GLY A 233 12.96 32.12 -1.05
CA GLY A 233 12.46 30.81 -1.51
C GLY A 233 11.05 30.51 -0.98
N PRO A 234 10.52 29.30 -1.22
CA PRO A 234 9.16 28.91 -0.81
C PRO A 234 8.83 29.23 0.66
N ILE A 235 7.55 29.42 0.97
CA ILE A 235 7.06 29.74 2.32
C ILE A 235 5.94 28.78 2.72
N THR A 236 5.67 28.65 4.02
CA THR A 236 4.55 27.84 4.52
C THR A 236 3.40 28.73 4.87
N CYS A 237 2.19 28.39 4.45
CA CYS A 237 0.99 29.16 4.72
C CYS A 237 -0.13 28.26 5.23
N GLY A 238 -0.90 28.77 6.18
CA GLY A 238 -2.14 28.16 6.62
C GLY A 238 -3.21 28.27 5.54
N ILE A 239 -4.03 27.24 5.37
CA ILE A 239 -5.19 27.22 4.47
C ILE A 239 -6.37 26.49 5.12
N ALA A 240 -7.58 26.90 4.78
CA ALA A 240 -8.82 26.25 5.17
C ALA A 240 -9.18 25.10 4.21
N CYS A 241 -9.43 23.90 4.74
CA CYS A 241 -9.78 22.74 3.95
C CYS A 241 -11.29 22.61 3.73
N SER A 242 -11.84 23.36 2.77
CA SER A 242 -13.23 23.17 2.34
C SER A 242 -13.44 21.76 1.76
N GLU A 243 -14.68 21.26 1.74
CA GLU A 243 -14.99 19.94 1.14
C GLU A 243 -14.60 19.90 -0.35
N GLY A 244 -14.86 20.99 -1.08
CA GLY A 244 -14.50 21.14 -2.48
C GLY A 244 -12.98 21.13 -2.71
N PHE A 245 -12.21 21.78 -1.84
CA PHE A 245 -10.75 21.69 -1.87
C PHE A 245 -10.27 20.26 -1.56
N THR A 246 -10.78 19.68 -0.47
CA THR A 246 -10.29 18.41 0.08
C THR A 246 -10.55 17.24 -0.87
N PHE A 247 -11.79 17.08 -1.31
CA PHE A 247 -12.24 15.91 -2.07
C PHE A 247 -12.45 16.20 -3.57
N GLY A 248 -12.67 17.46 -3.93
CA GLY A 248 -13.06 17.88 -5.28
C GLY A 248 -11.91 18.36 -6.15
N TYR A 249 -10.81 18.86 -5.58
CA TYR A 249 -9.72 19.43 -6.39
C TYR A 249 -8.96 18.36 -7.18
N LYS A 250 -8.73 18.62 -8.47
CA LYS A 250 -7.98 17.75 -9.39
C LYS A 250 -6.95 18.53 -10.21
N ALA A 251 -7.34 19.65 -10.81
CA ALA A 251 -6.46 20.50 -11.61
C ALA A 251 -7.08 21.89 -11.80
N GLY A 252 -6.29 22.82 -12.37
CA GLY A 252 -6.69 24.18 -12.69
C GLY A 252 -6.58 25.15 -11.51
N VAL A 253 -6.90 26.42 -11.74
CA VAL A 253 -6.89 27.45 -10.70
C VAL A 253 -8.16 27.36 -9.86
N LEU A 254 -8.02 26.92 -8.61
CA LEU A 254 -9.11 26.85 -7.64
C LEU A 254 -9.58 28.24 -7.24
N GLU A 255 -10.89 28.44 -7.25
CA GLU A 255 -11.58 29.55 -6.59
C GLU A 255 -12.74 28.99 -5.76
N ASP A 256 -12.55 28.89 -4.45
CA ASP A 256 -13.61 28.50 -3.54
C ASP A 256 -14.59 29.66 -3.32
N LYS A 257 -15.86 29.46 -3.66
CA LYS A 257 -16.92 30.47 -3.56
C LYS A 257 -17.78 30.33 -2.31
N THR A 258 -17.46 29.38 -1.42
CA THR A 258 -18.22 29.12 -0.19
C THR A 258 -17.94 30.16 0.90
N GLY A 259 -16.78 30.84 0.80
CA GLY A 259 -16.32 31.76 1.85
C GLY A 259 -15.75 31.04 3.08
N PHE A 260 -15.40 29.75 2.95
CA PHE A 260 -14.78 28.97 4.01
C PHE A 260 -13.36 29.45 4.30
N MET A 261 -13.09 29.80 5.56
CA MET A 261 -11.85 30.46 5.97
C MET A 261 -11.36 29.99 7.35
N ASP A 262 -11.91 28.89 7.86
CA ASP A 262 -11.47 28.27 9.09
C ASP A 262 -10.17 27.51 8.80
N ILE A 263 -9.05 28.21 8.99
CA ILE A 263 -7.72 27.66 8.68
C ILE A 263 -7.44 26.48 9.62
N ASP A 264 -7.35 25.29 9.05
CA ASP A 264 -7.17 24.02 9.75
C ASP A 264 -5.99 23.20 9.19
N HIS A 265 -5.31 23.69 8.16
CA HIS A 265 -4.24 22.98 7.45
C HIS A 265 -3.09 23.92 7.07
N ASP A 266 -1.92 23.35 6.76
CA ASP A 266 -0.72 24.10 6.33
C ASP A 266 -0.17 23.50 5.04
N VAL A 267 0.25 24.38 4.13
CA VAL A 267 0.75 24.04 2.79
C VAL A 267 1.97 24.90 2.46
N GLU A 268 2.73 24.52 1.45
CA GLU A 268 3.90 25.28 1.01
C GLU A 268 3.60 26.03 -0.29
N VAL A 269 3.74 27.36 -0.29
CA VAL A 269 3.62 28.19 -1.50
C VAL A 269 4.99 28.30 -2.16
N VAL A 270 5.11 27.74 -3.37
CA VAL A 270 6.38 27.59 -4.11
C VAL A 270 6.56 28.64 -5.21
N GLY A 271 5.51 29.39 -5.53
CA GLY A 271 5.52 30.34 -6.64
C GLY A 271 4.15 30.92 -6.98
N TRP A 272 4.08 31.65 -8.08
CA TRP A 272 2.86 32.23 -8.64
C TRP A 272 2.93 32.34 -10.15
N GLY A 273 1.77 32.50 -10.76
CA GLY A 273 1.65 32.77 -12.19
C GLY A 273 0.36 33.44 -12.57
N VAL A 274 0.11 33.46 -13.88
CA VAL A 274 -1.15 33.92 -14.49
C VAL A 274 -1.56 32.90 -15.54
N GLU A 275 -2.78 32.38 -15.43
CA GLU A 275 -3.38 31.42 -16.36
C GLU A 275 -4.74 31.97 -16.79
N ASP A 276 -4.96 32.12 -18.10
CA ASP A 276 -6.20 32.68 -18.67
C ASP A 276 -6.64 34.02 -18.04
N GLY A 277 -5.68 34.87 -17.68
CA GLY A 277 -5.91 36.17 -17.04
C GLY A 277 -6.17 36.10 -15.52
N VAL A 278 -6.18 34.91 -14.93
CA VAL A 278 -6.34 34.69 -13.49
C VAL A 278 -4.98 34.54 -12.81
N LYS A 279 -4.68 35.42 -11.85
CA LYS A 279 -3.49 35.31 -10.99
C LYS A 279 -3.66 34.11 -10.06
N TYR A 280 -2.63 33.28 -9.90
CA TYR A 280 -2.66 32.13 -8.98
C TYR A 280 -1.38 32.02 -8.13
N TRP A 281 -1.51 31.39 -6.96
CA TRP A 281 -0.42 30.79 -6.20
C TRP A 281 -0.24 29.34 -6.65
N HIS A 282 1.01 28.90 -6.83
CA HIS A 282 1.34 27.48 -6.98
C HIS A 282 1.78 26.93 -5.63
N VAL A 283 1.16 25.83 -5.21
CA VAL A 283 1.20 25.39 -3.82
C VAL A 283 1.39 23.88 -3.76
N ARG A 284 2.35 23.42 -2.95
CA ARG A 284 2.58 22.01 -2.62
C ARG A 284 1.71 21.63 -1.42
N ASN A 285 0.98 20.53 -1.57
CA ASN A 285 0.25 19.88 -0.48
C ASN A 285 1.01 18.64 0.01
N SER A 286 0.62 18.12 1.17
CA SER A 286 1.25 16.99 1.88
C SER A 286 0.39 15.72 1.87
N TRP A 287 -0.47 15.54 0.87
CA TRP A 287 -1.39 14.40 0.75
C TRP A 287 -0.95 13.39 -0.31
N GLY A 288 0.31 13.44 -0.74
CA GLY A 288 0.86 12.55 -1.75
C GLY A 288 0.60 12.99 -3.18
N THR A 289 1.40 12.43 -4.09
CA THR A 289 1.40 12.78 -5.52
C THR A 289 0.11 12.43 -6.26
N TYR A 290 -0.73 11.56 -5.69
CA TYR A 290 -2.02 11.20 -6.30
C TYR A 290 -3.08 12.30 -6.17
N TRP A 291 -2.90 13.25 -5.26
CA TRP A 291 -3.86 14.32 -5.01
C TRP A 291 -3.54 15.54 -5.87
N GLY A 292 -4.58 16.21 -6.40
CA GLY A 292 -4.42 17.40 -7.23
C GLY A 292 -3.51 17.19 -8.45
N MET A 293 -2.62 18.14 -8.68
CA MET A 293 -1.66 18.18 -9.77
C MET A 293 -0.31 17.61 -9.30
N ASN A 294 -0.18 16.29 -9.20
CA ASN A 294 1.04 15.61 -8.70
C ASN A 294 1.39 16.00 -7.25
N GLY A 295 0.39 16.17 -6.39
CA GLY A 295 0.54 16.66 -5.01
C GLY A 295 0.51 18.19 -4.88
N PHE A 296 0.35 18.92 -5.98
CA PHE A 296 0.27 20.38 -6.00
C PHE A 296 -1.14 20.87 -6.35
N PHE A 297 -1.37 22.15 -6.13
CA PHE A 297 -2.56 22.84 -6.59
C PHE A 297 -2.26 24.30 -6.94
N LYS A 298 -3.16 24.88 -7.72
CA LYS A 298 -3.20 26.32 -7.99
C LYS A 298 -4.45 26.90 -7.33
N ILE A 299 -4.31 28.05 -6.68
CA ILE A 299 -5.43 28.78 -6.05
C ILE A 299 -5.35 30.27 -6.41
N VAL A 300 -6.49 30.95 -6.54
CA VAL A 300 -6.50 32.37 -6.92
C VAL A 300 -5.65 33.21 -5.95
N ARG A 301 -4.88 34.13 -6.52
CA ARG A 301 -4.01 35.06 -5.79
C ARG A 301 -4.60 36.47 -5.72
N GLY A 302 -4.45 37.12 -4.58
CA GLY A 302 -4.91 38.48 -4.27
C GLY A 302 -6.35 38.57 -3.74
N LYS A 303 -6.96 37.43 -3.39
CA LYS A 303 -8.31 37.38 -2.80
C LYS A 303 -8.34 36.73 -1.41
N ASN A 304 -7.19 36.31 -0.89
CA ASN A 304 -7.09 35.51 0.33
C ASN A 304 -8.05 34.30 0.34
N ASN A 305 -8.16 33.59 -0.79
CA ASN A 305 -9.12 32.49 -0.91
C ASN A 305 -8.70 31.32 0.01
N LEU A 306 -9.66 30.76 0.76
CA LEU A 306 -9.40 29.77 1.81
C LEU A 306 -8.40 30.24 2.90
N GLY A 307 -8.18 31.55 3.05
CA GLY A 307 -7.29 32.09 4.08
C GLY A 307 -5.80 31.98 3.79
N ILE A 308 -5.41 31.53 2.58
CA ILE A 308 -4.00 31.21 2.25
C ILE A 308 -3.04 32.40 2.36
N GLU A 309 -3.54 33.64 2.33
CA GLU A 309 -2.72 34.86 2.41
C GLU A 309 -2.71 35.45 3.82
N ALA A 310 -3.38 34.83 4.79
CA ALA A 310 -3.58 35.37 6.13
C ALA A 310 -2.45 35.04 7.11
N ASP A 311 -1.88 33.84 7.01
CA ASP A 311 -0.90 33.32 7.97
C ASP A 311 0.19 32.53 7.26
N CYS A 312 1.32 33.16 7.01
CA CYS A 312 2.47 32.50 6.44
C CYS A 312 3.69 32.64 7.35
N ALA A 313 4.57 31.66 7.29
CA ALA A 313 5.81 31.62 8.02
C ALA A 313 6.97 31.19 7.10
N PHE A 314 8.16 31.66 7.44
CA PHE A 314 9.40 31.39 6.71
C PHE A 314 10.58 31.25 7.67
N MET A 315 11.66 30.67 7.18
CA MET A 315 12.94 30.58 7.91
C MET A 315 14.12 30.92 7.01
N GLU A 316 15.18 31.43 7.61
CA GLU A 316 16.50 31.54 6.99
C GLU A 316 17.32 30.30 7.39
N PRO A 317 17.73 29.44 6.42
CA PRO A 317 18.44 28.21 6.75
C PRO A 317 19.86 28.48 7.25
N ASP A 318 20.28 27.69 8.24
CA ASP A 318 21.66 27.57 8.72
C ASP A 318 22.11 26.12 8.58
N ILE A 319 23.11 25.92 7.72
CA ILE A 319 23.69 24.60 7.40
C ILE A 319 25.15 24.48 7.85
N SER A 320 25.56 25.31 8.81
CA SER A 320 26.92 25.31 9.35
C SER A 320 27.36 23.92 9.82
N ASP A 321 26.49 23.12 10.45
CA ASP A 321 26.81 21.75 10.86
C ASP A 321 27.20 20.84 9.68
N GLU A 322 26.62 21.04 8.49
CA GLU A 322 26.95 20.24 7.30
C GLU A 322 28.33 20.62 6.74
N GLU A 323 28.69 21.90 6.75
CA GLU A 323 30.00 22.38 6.28
C GLU A 323 31.15 21.74 7.06
N LEU A 324 30.95 21.50 8.36
CA LEU A 324 31.96 20.89 9.23
C LEU A 324 32.33 19.45 8.85
N VAL A 325 31.46 18.76 8.10
CA VAL A 325 31.71 17.40 7.61
C VAL A 325 32.57 17.42 6.34
N TRP A 326 32.48 18.50 5.56
CA TRP A 326 33.08 18.59 4.22
C TRP A 326 34.29 19.54 4.11
N ASP A 327 34.72 20.16 5.21
CA ASP A 327 35.95 20.97 5.29
C ASP A 327 37.21 20.13 4.96
N GLU A 328 38.30 20.76 4.51
CA GLU A 328 39.62 20.12 4.29
C GLU A 328 40.19 19.51 5.58
N LYS A 329 39.84 20.10 6.74
CA LYS A 329 40.07 19.55 8.08
C LYS A 329 38.72 19.37 8.75
N PRO A 330 37.95 18.35 8.33
CA PRO A 330 36.59 18.21 8.80
C PRO A 330 36.62 18.11 10.33
N ILE A 331 35.72 18.83 11.01
CA ILE A 331 35.59 18.71 12.47
C ILE A 331 35.05 17.32 12.80
N TYR A 332 34.36 16.68 11.86
CA TYR A 332 33.75 15.37 12.04
C TYR A 332 34.11 14.36 10.96
N GLY A 333 34.37 13.13 11.37
CA GLY A 333 34.52 11.99 10.47
C GLY A 333 33.20 11.25 10.31
N GLY A 334 32.80 10.95 9.08
CA GLY A 334 31.71 10.01 8.80
C GLY A 334 32.10 8.59 9.19
N SER A 335 31.28 7.91 9.98
CA SER A 335 31.42 6.49 10.29
C SER A 335 30.08 5.76 10.12
N ILE A 336 30.11 4.44 9.99
CA ILE A 336 28.88 3.61 10.05
C ILE A 336 28.12 3.73 11.38
N PHE A 337 28.77 4.31 12.40
CA PHE A 337 28.21 4.56 13.73
C PHE A 337 27.77 6.03 13.93
N GLY A 338 27.76 6.85 12.86
CA GLY A 338 27.42 8.28 12.91
C GLY A 338 28.61 9.20 12.69
N ILE A 339 28.40 10.51 12.85
CA ILE A 339 29.35 11.57 12.56
C ILE A 339 30.15 11.87 13.84
N VAL A 340 31.45 11.55 13.91
CA VAL A 340 32.22 11.65 15.17
C VAL A 340 33.22 12.81 15.09
N PRO A 341 33.27 13.74 16.06
CA PRO A 341 34.21 14.83 16.02
C PRO A 341 35.63 14.33 16.25
N PHE A 342 36.57 14.91 15.54
CA PHE A 342 37.98 14.65 15.78
C PHE A 342 38.40 15.28 17.10
N LYS A 343 39.20 14.53 17.88
CA LYS A 343 39.55 14.87 19.28
C LYS A 343 40.22 16.24 19.42
N GLU A 344 40.88 16.73 18.38
CA GLU A 344 41.66 17.99 18.41
C GLU A 344 40.80 19.24 18.14
N THR A 345 39.59 19.09 17.60
CA THR A 345 38.75 20.21 17.10
C THR A 345 37.41 20.37 17.84
N ALA A 346 37.09 19.50 18.82
CA ALA A 346 35.80 19.44 19.50
C ALA A 346 35.47 20.61 20.47
N GLY A 347 36.45 21.45 20.83
CA GLY A 347 36.31 22.41 21.93
C GLY A 347 35.68 23.78 21.59
N SER A 348 35.44 24.10 20.31
CA SER A 348 35.08 25.45 19.87
C SER A 348 33.62 25.63 19.40
N HIS A 349 32.79 24.58 19.45
CA HIS A 349 31.41 24.66 18.96
C HIS A 349 30.42 25.06 20.08
N PRO A 350 29.51 26.03 19.85
CA PRO A 350 28.66 26.64 20.90
C PRO A 350 27.51 25.77 21.43
N LEU A 351 27.29 24.56 20.89
CA LEU A 351 26.16 23.69 21.26
C LEU A 351 26.64 22.30 21.69
N LYS A 352 25.97 21.71 22.69
CA LYS A 352 26.14 20.30 23.05
C LYS A 352 25.74 19.49 21.82
N ASP A 353 26.71 18.84 21.19
CA ASP A 353 26.48 18.12 19.94
C ASP A 353 26.08 16.68 20.19
N THR A 354 24.93 16.54 20.85
CA THR A 354 24.38 15.25 21.22
C THR A 354 22.93 15.10 20.75
N THR A 355 22.35 13.92 20.88
CA THR A 355 20.89 13.77 20.86
C THR A 355 20.25 14.15 22.19
N GLU A 356 21.02 14.11 23.28
CA GLU A 356 20.52 14.29 24.64
C GLU A 356 19.99 15.70 24.91
N ASP A 357 20.57 16.75 24.31
CA ASP A 357 20.13 18.14 24.44
C ASP A 357 18.76 18.43 23.80
N ILE A 358 18.27 17.50 22.99
CA ILE A 358 16.98 17.59 22.29
C ILE A 358 15.94 16.69 22.95
N THR A 359 16.35 15.90 23.94
CA THR A 359 15.46 15.13 24.79
C THR A 359 15.15 15.92 26.06
N ARG A 360 13.97 15.71 26.65
CA ARG A 360 13.69 16.30 27.96
C ARG A 360 14.50 15.49 28.98
N GLY A 361 15.50 16.12 29.59
CA GLY A 361 16.53 15.42 30.36
C GLY A 361 15.98 14.50 31.44
N ASP A 362 16.52 13.28 31.48
CA ASP A 362 16.40 12.31 32.57
C ASP A 362 17.30 12.77 33.73
N ASP A 363 16.83 13.68 34.60
CA ASP A 363 17.45 13.83 35.93
C ASP A 363 17.18 12.62 36.85
N GLU A 364 16.58 11.53 36.33
CA GLU A 364 16.59 10.21 36.94
C GLU A 364 17.21 9.17 35.99
N VAL A 365 18.47 8.88 36.29
CA VAL A 365 19.35 7.86 35.73
C VAL A 365 18.62 6.55 35.38
N LEU A 366 18.47 6.25 34.08
CA LEU A 366 18.36 4.86 33.61
C LEU A 366 19.78 4.27 33.53
N THR A 367 20.24 3.71 34.65
CA THR A 367 21.37 2.78 34.63
C THR A 367 21.01 1.60 33.73
N ALA A 368 22.00 1.12 32.98
CA ALA A 368 21.86 0.01 32.05
C ALA A 368 21.08 -1.16 32.66
N TYR A 369 19.84 -1.38 32.20
CA TYR A 369 19.07 -2.57 32.54
C TYR A 369 19.25 -3.62 31.44
N SER A 370 20.09 -4.61 31.77
CA SER A 370 20.01 -5.96 31.23
C SER A 370 18.59 -6.49 31.34
N LEU A 371 18.06 -7.01 30.24
CA LEU A 371 16.81 -7.77 30.18
C LEU A 371 16.87 -8.93 31.20
N PRO A 372 15.94 -9.05 32.17
CA PRO A 372 15.89 -10.21 33.05
C PRO A 372 15.15 -11.38 32.40
N ASP A 373 15.81 -12.53 32.37
CA ASP A 373 15.22 -13.85 32.19
C ASP A 373 14.31 -14.23 33.37
N GLU A 374 13.16 -14.83 33.04
CA GLU A 374 12.19 -15.56 33.87
C GLU A 374 11.45 -14.82 35.01
N MET A 375 10.11 -14.76 34.90
CA MET A 375 9.27 -15.21 36.03
C MET A 375 7.97 -15.89 35.58
N LYS A 376 7.92 -17.16 35.98
CA LYS A 376 6.84 -18.15 35.87
C LYS A 376 5.66 -17.79 36.80
N SER A 377 4.51 -18.39 36.46
CA SER A 377 3.44 -18.86 37.35
C SER A 377 2.85 -17.90 38.39
N PHE A 378 1.55 -17.63 38.28
CA PHE A 378 0.72 -17.43 39.46
C PHE A 378 -0.63 -18.15 39.31
N GLU A 379 -0.75 -19.26 40.05
CA GLU A 379 -2.00 -19.86 40.48
C GLU A 379 -2.74 -18.88 41.40
N ILE A 380 -4.07 -18.83 41.32
CA ILE A 380 -4.91 -18.17 42.31
C ILE A 380 -5.59 -19.26 43.13
N ASP A 381 -5.15 -19.41 44.38
CA ASP A 381 -5.76 -20.25 45.40
C ASP A 381 -7.04 -19.61 45.93
N THR A 382 -8.01 -20.49 46.18
CA THR A 382 -9.37 -20.24 46.62
C THR A 382 -9.51 -20.51 48.11
N LYS A 383 -10.21 -19.63 48.85
CA LYS A 383 -11.08 -19.88 50.03
C LYS A 383 -11.38 -18.53 50.68
N SER A 384 -12.56 -18.21 51.21
CA SER A 384 -13.85 -18.89 51.36
C SER A 384 -14.86 -17.82 51.79
N GLN A 385 -16.12 -17.94 51.39
CA GLN A 385 -17.27 -17.80 52.29
C GLN A 385 -18.52 -18.39 51.61
N HIS A 386 -19.01 -19.52 52.17
CA HIS A 386 -20.39 -20.01 52.08
C HIS A 386 -21.29 -18.99 52.79
N GLU A 387 -22.55 -18.68 52.42
CA GLU A 387 -23.79 -19.42 52.12
C GLU A 387 -24.63 -18.48 51.18
N ASP A 388 -25.60 -18.85 50.34
CA ASP A 388 -26.65 -19.86 50.42
C ASP A 388 -27.21 -20.06 48.98
N LYS A 389 -27.24 -21.31 48.49
CA LYS A 389 -27.61 -21.64 47.10
C LYS A 389 -28.91 -22.44 47.07
N SER A 390 -30.02 -21.81 46.71
CA SER A 390 -31.20 -22.53 46.20
C SER A 390 -32.20 -21.69 45.37
N PHE A 391 -32.00 -20.39 45.16
CA PHE A 391 -32.95 -19.55 44.38
C PHE A 391 -32.45 -19.06 43.01
N THR A 392 -31.14 -19.10 42.74
CA THR A 392 -30.53 -18.52 41.53
C THR A 392 -30.47 -19.47 40.33
N ALA A 393 -30.49 -20.79 40.54
CA ALA A 393 -30.41 -21.77 39.44
C ALA A 393 -31.73 -21.89 38.65
N LEU A 394 -32.88 -21.67 39.28
CA LEU A 394 -34.18 -21.74 38.60
C LEU A 394 -34.41 -20.51 37.70
N ALA A 395 -34.00 -19.32 38.14
CA ALA A 395 -34.17 -18.07 37.41
C ALA A 395 -33.38 -18.04 36.08
N ILE A 396 -32.17 -18.61 36.08
CA ILE A 396 -31.31 -18.68 34.88
C ILE A 396 -31.90 -19.65 33.85
N MET A 397 -32.47 -20.77 34.29
CA MET A 397 -33.13 -21.74 33.39
C MET A 397 -34.38 -21.17 32.71
N PHE A 398 -35.19 -20.38 33.41
CA PHE A 398 -36.36 -19.71 32.82
C PHE A 398 -35.99 -18.56 31.89
N PHE A 399 -34.92 -17.82 32.19
CA PHE A 399 -34.44 -16.73 31.33
C PHE A 399 -33.87 -17.25 30.01
N VAL A 400 -33.07 -18.31 30.06
CA VAL A 400 -32.49 -18.94 28.85
C VAL A 400 -33.57 -19.59 27.98
N SER A 401 -34.57 -20.26 28.59
CA SER A 401 -35.70 -20.84 27.85
C SER A 401 -36.61 -19.77 27.21
N GLY A 402 -36.79 -18.62 27.88
CA GLY A 402 -37.50 -17.47 27.34
C GLY A 402 -36.81 -16.83 26.13
N CYS A 403 -35.48 -16.68 26.19
CA CYS A 403 -34.69 -16.16 25.07
C CYS A 403 -34.68 -17.10 23.85
N VAL A 404 -34.65 -18.41 24.06
CA VAL A 404 -34.70 -19.42 22.98
C VAL A 404 -36.08 -19.45 22.32
N CYS A 405 -37.17 -19.36 23.10
CA CYS A 405 -38.52 -19.28 22.55
C CYS A 405 -38.78 -17.98 21.77
N ALA A 406 -38.23 -16.85 22.23
CA ALA A 406 -38.31 -15.56 21.53
C ALA A 406 -37.51 -15.58 20.21
N ALA A 407 -36.35 -16.23 20.19
CA ALA A 407 -35.56 -16.42 18.98
C ALA A 407 -36.28 -17.33 17.96
N LEU A 408 -36.90 -18.41 18.41
CA LEU A 408 -37.65 -19.32 17.54
C LEU A 408 -38.95 -18.69 17.02
N ALA A 409 -39.64 -17.89 17.83
CA ALA A 409 -40.79 -17.09 17.39
C ALA A 409 -40.38 -16.01 16.38
N GLY A 410 -39.23 -15.37 16.59
CA GLY A 410 -38.62 -14.44 15.64
C GLY A 410 -38.33 -15.11 14.29
N VAL A 411 -37.77 -16.32 14.30
CA VAL A 411 -37.52 -17.13 13.08
C VAL A 411 -38.82 -17.51 12.38
N PHE A 412 -39.89 -17.84 13.12
CA PHE A 412 -41.18 -18.22 12.54
C PHE A 412 -41.94 -17.02 11.94
N ILE A 413 -41.84 -15.85 12.59
CA ILE A 413 -42.39 -14.58 12.10
C ILE A 413 -41.60 -14.07 10.88
N LEU A 414 -40.27 -14.29 10.85
CA LEU A 414 -39.41 -13.98 9.70
C LEU A 414 -39.63 -14.92 8.51
N LYS A 415 -40.17 -16.13 8.74
CA LYS A 415 -40.49 -17.11 7.69
C LYS A 415 -41.79 -16.77 6.93
N SER A 416 -42.70 -16.00 7.54
CA SER A 416 -44.03 -15.70 6.96
C SER A 416 -44.10 -14.41 6.15
N ARG A 417 -43.05 -13.58 6.17
CA ARG A 417 -42.97 -12.34 5.37
C ARG A 417 -41.76 -12.38 4.45
N GLY A 418 -41.99 -12.77 3.21
CA GLY A 418 -40.96 -12.95 2.20
C GLY A 418 -40.17 -11.67 1.93
N HIS A 419 -38.96 -11.57 2.48
CA HIS A 419 -37.92 -10.64 2.03
C HIS A 419 -36.58 -11.37 1.93
N ARG A 420 -36.04 -11.39 0.71
CA ARG A 420 -34.83 -12.09 0.24
C ARG A 420 -33.50 -11.58 0.85
N TYR A 421 -33.52 -10.84 1.95
CA TYR A 421 -32.36 -10.10 2.48
C TYR A 421 -31.64 -10.79 3.65
N VAL A 422 -32.25 -11.75 4.35
CA VAL A 422 -31.64 -12.39 5.54
C VAL A 422 -30.77 -13.61 5.18
N TYR A 423 -30.84 -14.13 3.95
CA TYR A 423 -30.05 -15.30 3.52
C TYR A 423 -28.56 -15.03 3.23
N ARG A 424 -28.06 -13.79 3.36
CA ARG A 424 -26.65 -13.45 3.10
C ARG A 424 -25.83 -13.04 4.33
N ALA A 425 -26.42 -13.09 5.51
CA ALA A 425 -25.73 -12.88 6.80
C ALA A 425 -25.48 -14.21 7.55
N ILE A 426 -25.56 -15.35 6.86
CA ILE A 426 -25.02 -16.61 7.36
C ILE A 426 -23.51 -16.57 7.13
N SER A 427 -22.74 -16.59 8.22
CA SER A 427 -21.27 -16.44 8.24
C SER A 427 -20.53 -17.21 7.13
N PRO A 428 -19.46 -16.65 6.52
CA PRO A 428 -18.49 -17.39 5.70
C PRO A 428 -18.03 -18.72 6.32
N ASP A 429 -18.07 -18.82 7.66
CA ASP A 429 -17.73 -20.03 8.41
C ASP A 429 -18.77 -21.15 8.20
N LEU A 430 -20.05 -20.84 8.01
CA LEU A 430 -21.08 -21.86 7.72
C LEU A 430 -20.92 -22.43 6.31
N VAL A 431 -20.50 -21.62 5.34
CA VAL A 431 -20.23 -22.05 3.96
C VAL A 431 -18.98 -22.94 3.91
N ARG A 432 -17.92 -22.58 4.64
CA ARG A 432 -16.70 -23.39 4.79
C ARG A 432 -17.01 -24.73 5.47
N PHE A 433 -17.72 -24.70 6.59
CA PHE A 433 -18.11 -25.89 7.34
C PHE A 433 -18.99 -26.83 6.49
N GLY A 434 -19.96 -26.29 5.76
CA GLY A 434 -20.80 -27.07 4.83
C GLY A 434 -20.04 -27.71 3.66
N LYS A 435 -18.80 -27.30 3.40
CA LYS A 435 -17.89 -27.86 2.39
C LYS A 435 -16.77 -28.73 2.98
N GLY A 436 -16.78 -28.92 4.30
CA GLY A 436 -15.79 -29.74 5.03
C GLY A 436 -14.46 -29.05 5.30
N PHE A 437 -14.38 -27.72 5.18
CA PHE A 437 -13.17 -26.97 5.47
C PHE A 437 -13.17 -26.43 6.90
N GLU A 438 -12.06 -26.65 7.59
CA GLU A 438 -11.72 -26.08 8.89
C GLU A 438 -10.69 -24.97 8.71
N VAL A 439 -10.83 -23.88 9.48
CA VAL A 439 -9.78 -22.85 9.57
C VAL A 439 -8.80 -23.29 10.64
N ARG A 440 -7.51 -23.30 10.31
CA ARG A 440 -6.42 -23.51 11.26
C ARG A 440 -5.45 -22.34 11.22
N SER A 441 -4.67 -22.24 12.28
CA SER A 441 -3.49 -21.40 12.32
C SER A 441 -2.32 -22.12 12.96
N ALA A 442 -1.13 -21.70 12.57
CA ALA A 442 0.12 -22.25 13.05
C ALA A 442 1.18 -21.16 13.13
N THR A 443 1.99 -21.18 14.17
CA THR A 443 3.14 -20.29 14.28
C THR A 443 4.37 -21.05 13.80
N VAL A 444 4.91 -20.62 12.66
CA VAL A 444 6.10 -21.22 12.04
C VAL A 444 7.07 -20.10 11.74
N ASP A 445 8.28 -20.21 12.30
CA ASP A 445 9.25 -19.11 12.33
C ASP A 445 8.60 -17.83 12.90
N GLN A 446 8.75 -16.69 12.23
CA GLN A 446 8.14 -15.42 12.62
C GLN A 446 6.69 -15.25 12.13
N PHE A 447 6.11 -16.24 11.45
CA PHE A 447 4.79 -16.13 10.82
C PHE A 447 3.71 -16.86 11.60
N HIS A 448 2.59 -16.19 11.84
CA HIS A 448 1.34 -16.82 12.23
C HIS A 448 0.51 -17.11 10.98
N TRP A 449 0.68 -18.32 10.44
CA TRP A 449 -0.01 -18.80 9.25
C TRP A 449 -1.49 -18.98 9.50
N SER A 450 -2.33 -18.53 8.57
CA SER A 450 -3.74 -18.89 8.51
C SER A 450 -3.98 -19.78 7.29
N TYR A 451 -4.59 -20.95 7.49
CA TYR A 451 -4.84 -21.88 6.40
C TYR A 451 -6.17 -22.61 6.55
N LEU A 452 -6.71 -23.11 5.43
CA LEU A 452 -7.84 -24.01 5.42
C LEU A 452 -7.34 -25.45 5.32
N ILE A 453 -7.99 -26.37 6.02
CA ILE A 453 -7.80 -27.80 5.86
C ILE A 453 -9.15 -28.49 5.61
N ARG A 454 -9.19 -29.41 4.64
CA ARG A 454 -10.25 -30.41 4.51
C ARG A 454 -9.60 -31.78 4.63
N PRO A 455 -9.76 -32.47 5.77
CA PRO A 455 -9.22 -33.81 5.94
C PRO A 455 -9.76 -34.79 4.90
N ALA A 456 -8.95 -35.76 4.50
CA ALA A 456 -9.45 -36.87 3.69
C ALA A 456 -10.48 -37.69 4.49
N VAL A 457 -11.46 -38.27 3.80
CA VAL A 457 -12.44 -39.18 4.42
C VAL A 457 -11.77 -40.41 5.00
N ASN A 458 -10.71 -40.91 4.36
CA ASN A 458 -9.84 -41.92 4.93
C ASN A 458 -8.71 -41.25 5.75
N PRO A 459 -8.72 -41.33 7.09
CA PRO A 459 -7.71 -40.67 7.92
C PRO A 459 -6.29 -41.25 7.76
N LYS A 460 -6.16 -42.41 7.10
CA LYS A 460 -4.87 -43.03 6.77
C LYS A 460 -4.31 -42.55 5.43
N SER A 461 -5.08 -41.78 4.64
CA SER A 461 -4.59 -41.21 3.40
C SER A 461 -3.40 -40.31 3.68
N ARG A 462 -2.34 -40.45 2.88
CA ARG A 462 -1.19 -39.54 2.91
C ARG A 462 -1.17 -38.61 1.70
N GLU A 463 -2.24 -38.59 0.92
CA GLU A 463 -2.33 -37.79 -0.29
C GLU A 463 -2.75 -36.35 0.09
N ILE A 464 -1.80 -35.42 0.05
CA ILE A 464 -2.01 -34.01 0.40
C ILE A 464 -1.95 -33.15 -0.87
N VAL A 465 -2.98 -32.33 -1.07
CA VAL A 465 -3.04 -31.32 -2.15
C VAL A 465 -3.00 -29.94 -1.52
N VAL A 466 -1.96 -29.17 -1.86
CA VAL A 466 -1.77 -27.80 -1.39
C VAL A 466 -2.12 -26.83 -2.51
N PHE A 467 -3.02 -25.89 -2.22
CA PHE A 467 -3.44 -24.84 -3.15
C PHE A 467 -2.82 -23.48 -2.77
N LEU A 468 -2.09 -22.88 -3.71
CA LEU A 468 -1.44 -21.57 -3.54
C LEU A 468 -2.18 -20.52 -4.38
N HIS A 469 -2.68 -19.48 -3.71
CA HIS A 469 -3.44 -18.41 -4.38
C HIS A 469 -2.53 -17.39 -5.09
N GLY A 470 -3.11 -16.63 -6.01
CA GLY A 470 -2.43 -15.55 -6.72
C GLY A 470 -2.29 -14.27 -5.89
N LEU A 471 -1.64 -13.27 -6.49
CA LEU A 471 -1.44 -11.94 -5.91
C LEU A 471 -2.78 -11.27 -5.55
N GLY A 472 -2.86 -10.64 -4.37
CA GLY A 472 -4.03 -9.88 -3.93
C GLY A 472 -5.28 -10.71 -3.63
N SER A 473 -5.12 -12.05 -3.63
CA SER A 473 -6.14 -13.05 -3.31
C SER A 473 -5.95 -13.62 -1.90
N SER A 474 -6.69 -14.67 -1.57
CA SER A 474 -6.62 -15.39 -0.30
C SER A 474 -7.05 -16.85 -0.46
N LYS A 475 -6.85 -17.67 0.58
CA LYS A 475 -7.23 -19.10 0.62
C LYS A 475 -8.70 -19.37 0.28
N GLU A 476 -9.58 -18.39 0.50
CA GLU A 476 -11.01 -18.51 0.18
C GLU A 476 -11.28 -18.64 -1.33
N ALA A 477 -10.40 -18.13 -2.19
CA ALA A 477 -10.57 -18.20 -3.65
C ALA A 477 -10.60 -19.64 -4.17
N TRP A 478 -9.94 -20.57 -3.46
CA TRP A 478 -9.84 -21.96 -3.88
C TRP A 478 -11.02 -22.83 -3.46
N ILE A 479 -11.88 -22.40 -2.51
CA ILE A 479 -12.95 -23.23 -1.92
C ILE A 479 -13.85 -23.87 -3.01
N ARG A 480 -14.18 -23.11 -4.07
CA ARG A 480 -15.05 -23.61 -5.15
C ARG A 480 -14.42 -24.81 -5.87
N VAL A 481 -13.17 -24.70 -6.28
CA VAL A 481 -12.44 -25.74 -7.01
C VAL A 481 -12.05 -26.89 -6.08
N SER A 482 -11.47 -26.56 -4.93
CA SER A 482 -10.93 -27.57 -4.00
C SER A 482 -12.02 -28.43 -3.35
N SER A 483 -13.24 -27.89 -3.18
CA SER A 483 -14.38 -28.69 -2.71
C SER A 483 -14.86 -29.75 -3.70
N GLY A 484 -14.53 -29.59 -4.99
CA GLY A 484 -14.83 -30.55 -6.05
C GLY A 484 -13.79 -31.66 -6.22
N LEU A 485 -12.67 -31.60 -5.50
CA LEU A 485 -11.69 -32.67 -5.52
C LEU A 485 -12.19 -33.93 -4.79
N SER A 486 -11.68 -35.10 -5.21
CA SER A 486 -11.90 -36.37 -4.52
C SER A 486 -11.73 -36.21 -3.01
N LYS A 487 -12.60 -36.88 -2.25
CA LYS A 487 -12.60 -36.84 -0.79
C LYS A 487 -11.44 -37.64 -0.17
N ASP A 488 -10.66 -38.34 -0.98
CA ASP A 488 -9.48 -39.10 -0.53
C ASP A 488 -8.24 -38.23 -0.31
N PHE A 489 -8.28 -36.97 -0.76
CA PHE A 489 -7.21 -36.00 -0.57
C PHE A 489 -7.41 -35.18 0.69
N HIS A 490 -6.34 -35.04 1.48
CA HIS A 490 -6.20 -33.94 2.43
C HIS A 490 -5.95 -32.67 1.63
N VAL A 491 -6.84 -31.68 1.73
CA VAL A 491 -6.66 -30.40 1.04
C VAL A 491 -6.18 -29.37 2.05
N VAL A 492 -5.10 -28.67 1.70
CA VAL A 492 -4.53 -27.58 2.51
C VAL A 492 -4.44 -26.32 1.66
N ILE A 493 -4.89 -25.19 2.20
CA ILE A 493 -4.94 -23.92 1.46
C ILE A 493 -4.42 -22.80 2.39
N PRO A 494 -3.11 -22.52 2.39
CA PRO A 494 -2.56 -21.43 3.19
C PRO A 494 -2.86 -20.07 2.57
N ASP A 495 -3.04 -19.06 3.42
CA ASP A 495 -2.76 -17.68 3.05
C ASP A 495 -1.24 -17.50 3.01
N ILE A 496 -0.72 -17.15 1.84
CA ILE A 496 0.73 -16.93 1.64
C ILE A 496 1.13 -15.67 2.42
N PRO A 497 2.32 -15.62 3.07
CA PRO A 497 2.77 -14.44 3.80
C PRO A 497 2.65 -13.16 2.97
N GLY A 498 2.11 -12.10 3.59
CA GLY A 498 1.72 -10.86 2.92
C GLY A 498 0.29 -10.84 2.38
N HIS A 499 -0.48 -11.91 2.55
CA HIS A 499 -1.87 -12.02 2.12
C HIS A 499 -2.79 -12.57 3.22
N GLY A 500 -4.09 -12.34 3.03
CA GLY A 500 -5.14 -12.93 3.83
C GLY A 500 -4.98 -12.64 5.32
N LYS A 501 -5.00 -13.69 6.15
CA LYS A 501 -4.89 -13.61 7.61
C LYS A 501 -3.53 -14.08 8.15
N THR A 502 -2.56 -14.39 7.29
CA THR A 502 -1.20 -14.74 7.74
C THR A 502 -0.46 -13.48 8.16
N THR A 503 0.00 -13.42 9.41
CA THR A 503 0.72 -12.28 9.99
C THR A 503 2.20 -12.64 10.24
N PRO A 504 3.12 -11.67 10.37
CA PRO A 504 2.92 -10.22 10.26
C PRO A 504 2.64 -9.76 8.82
N LEU A 505 1.88 -8.67 8.70
CA LEU A 505 1.76 -7.90 7.46
C LEU A 505 2.79 -6.76 7.51
N ASP A 506 4.05 -7.10 7.22
CA ASP A 506 5.19 -6.17 7.30
C ASP A 506 5.71 -5.81 5.89
N PRO A 507 5.64 -4.54 5.46
CA PRO A 507 6.10 -4.08 4.15
C PRO A 507 7.64 -4.00 4.04
N LEU A 508 8.40 -4.19 5.11
CA LEU A 508 9.85 -4.27 5.08
C LEU A 508 10.35 -5.68 4.74
N MET A 509 9.50 -6.70 4.88
CA MET A 509 9.87 -8.07 4.53
C MET A 509 10.12 -8.25 3.04
N ASN A 510 11.07 -9.13 2.72
CA ASN A 510 11.29 -9.57 1.36
C ASN A 510 10.30 -10.67 0.98
N PHE A 511 9.53 -10.45 -0.08
CA PHE A 511 8.51 -11.37 -0.58
C PHE A 511 8.85 -12.03 -1.93
N ALA A 512 10.12 -12.00 -2.34
CA ALA A 512 10.56 -12.70 -3.55
C ALA A 512 10.19 -14.20 -3.53
N ALA A 513 9.98 -14.80 -4.70
CA ALA A 513 9.43 -16.15 -4.82
C ALA A 513 10.30 -17.23 -4.12
N ASP A 514 11.62 -17.08 -4.12
CA ASP A 514 12.57 -17.95 -3.41
C ASP A 514 12.41 -17.83 -1.88
N ARG A 515 12.17 -16.62 -1.36
CA ARG A 515 11.91 -16.38 0.07
C ARG A 515 10.57 -16.96 0.50
N GLN A 516 9.52 -16.77 -0.30
CA GLN A 516 8.21 -17.37 -0.05
C GLN A 516 8.28 -18.91 -0.10
N THR A 517 9.09 -19.47 -1.00
CA THR A 517 9.33 -20.91 -1.10
C THR A 517 9.95 -21.49 0.16
N ARG A 518 10.96 -20.83 0.75
CA ARG A 518 11.58 -21.27 2.01
C ARG A 518 10.59 -21.27 3.18
N ARG A 519 9.81 -20.20 3.32
CA ARG A 519 8.75 -20.09 4.34
C ARG A 519 7.70 -21.18 4.17
N LEU A 520 7.29 -21.43 2.93
CA LEU A 520 6.35 -22.51 2.61
C LEU A 520 6.93 -23.89 2.94
N HIS A 521 8.24 -24.08 2.77
CA HIS A 521 8.91 -25.33 3.13
C HIS A 521 8.90 -25.55 4.63
N GLU A 522 9.24 -24.55 5.43
CA GLU A 522 9.15 -24.61 6.89
C GLU A 522 7.72 -24.88 7.35
N PHE A 523 6.73 -24.23 6.73
CA PHE A 523 5.32 -24.51 6.99
C PHE A 523 4.94 -25.96 6.69
N PHE A 524 5.44 -26.55 5.59
CA PHE A 524 5.19 -27.96 5.28
C PHE A 524 5.86 -28.91 6.27
N GLU A 525 7.07 -28.61 6.73
CA GLU A 525 7.76 -29.46 7.70
C GLU A 525 7.12 -29.39 9.10
N SER A 526 6.51 -28.26 9.46
CA SER A 526 5.79 -28.09 10.73
C SER A 526 4.38 -28.69 10.69
N GLU A 527 3.58 -28.32 9.68
CA GLU A 527 2.13 -28.55 9.70
C GLU A 527 1.67 -29.76 8.89
N LEU A 528 2.48 -30.22 7.95
CA LEU A 528 2.19 -31.40 7.16
C LEU A 528 3.04 -32.58 7.64
N TYR A 529 2.66 -33.80 7.25
CA TYR A 529 3.44 -34.98 7.61
C TYR A 529 4.89 -34.84 7.14
N PRO A 530 5.89 -34.90 8.05
CA PRO A 530 7.30 -34.77 7.70
C PRO A 530 7.68 -35.77 6.61
N ASN A 531 8.47 -35.34 5.62
CA ASN A 531 8.88 -36.12 4.45
C ASN A 531 7.76 -36.60 3.48
N ASN A 532 6.48 -36.29 3.75
CA ASN A 532 5.38 -36.78 2.90
C ASN A 532 5.17 -35.91 1.65
N LYS A 533 5.31 -36.47 0.45
CA LYS A 533 5.21 -35.69 -0.79
C LYS A 533 3.83 -35.05 -0.95
N VAL A 534 3.80 -33.83 -1.47
CA VAL A 534 2.56 -33.06 -1.69
C VAL A 534 2.30 -32.84 -3.18
N HIS A 535 1.02 -32.72 -3.54
CA HIS A 535 0.61 -32.19 -4.83
C HIS A 535 0.48 -30.67 -4.72
N LEU A 536 1.23 -29.92 -5.52
CA LEU A 536 1.15 -28.46 -5.54
C LEU A 536 0.26 -27.99 -6.68
N VAL A 537 -0.69 -27.11 -6.36
CA VAL A 537 -1.55 -26.44 -7.34
C VAL A 537 -1.47 -24.95 -7.09
N GLY A 538 -1.02 -24.18 -8.08
CA GLY A 538 -0.89 -22.74 -7.97
C GLY A 538 -1.53 -21.99 -9.13
N THR A 539 -1.91 -20.74 -8.91
CA THR A 539 -2.38 -19.80 -9.94
C THR A 539 -1.59 -18.50 -9.87
N CYS A 540 -1.23 -17.90 -11.02
CA CYS A 540 -0.49 -16.63 -11.08
C CYS A 540 0.78 -16.68 -10.19
N MET A 541 0.96 -15.73 -9.27
CA MET A 541 2.02 -15.71 -8.26
C MET A 541 2.14 -17.03 -7.48
N GLY A 542 1.02 -17.66 -7.13
CA GLY A 542 1.01 -18.96 -6.46
C GLY A 542 1.56 -20.10 -7.34
N ALA A 543 1.38 -20.02 -8.67
CA ALA A 543 1.98 -20.96 -9.60
C ALA A 543 3.50 -20.76 -9.72
N THR A 544 3.96 -19.50 -9.71
CA THR A 544 5.39 -19.15 -9.64
C THR A 544 6.04 -19.75 -8.39
N ILE A 545 5.45 -19.51 -7.21
CA ILE A 545 5.95 -20.06 -5.95
C ILE A 545 5.92 -21.60 -5.98
N ALA A 546 4.85 -22.22 -6.49
CA ALA A 546 4.77 -23.67 -6.60
C ALA A 546 5.86 -24.26 -7.51
N GLY A 547 6.16 -23.61 -8.63
CA GLY A 547 7.21 -24.04 -9.55
C GLY A 547 8.61 -23.91 -8.95
N VAL A 548 8.93 -22.76 -8.35
CA VAL A 548 10.19 -22.53 -7.65
C VAL A 548 10.35 -23.51 -6.47
N TYR A 549 9.28 -23.79 -5.73
CA TYR A 549 9.28 -24.82 -4.69
C TYR A 549 9.60 -26.21 -5.25
N ALA A 550 8.98 -26.59 -6.36
CA ALA A 550 9.23 -27.90 -6.98
C ALA A 550 10.66 -28.05 -7.51
N ALA A 551 11.31 -26.96 -7.90
CA ALA A 551 12.71 -26.93 -8.28
C ALA A 551 13.65 -27.00 -7.07
N MET A 552 13.38 -26.24 -6.00
CA MET A 552 14.22 -26.19 -4.79
C MET A 552 14.08 -27.44 -3.90
N HIS A 553 12.88 -28.04 -3.87
CA HIS A 553 12.55 -29.19 -3.01
C HIS A 553 11.94 -30.35 -3.82
N PRO A 554 12.66 -30.90 -4.84
CA PRO A 554 12.10 -31.87 -5.77
C PRO A 554 11.67 -33.19 -5.10
N THR A 555 12.25 -33.52 -3.95
CA THR A 555 11.90 -34.71 -3.17
C THR A 555 10.58 -34.56 -2.42
N ARG A 556 10.08 -33.33 -2.22
CA ARG A 556 8.85 -33.03 -1.47
C ARG A 556 7.61 -32.88 -2.37
N VAL A 557 7.77 -32.83 -3.70
CA VAL A 557 6.66 -32.61 -4.64
C VAL A 557 6.33 -33.89 -5.40
N LYS A 558 5.09 -34.36 -5.28
CA LYS A 558 4.57 -35.53 -6.00
C LYS A 558 4.08 -35.17 -7.41
N SER A 559 3.36 -34.05 -7.53
CA SER A 559 2.99 -33.44 -8.81
C SER A 559 2.87 -31.94 -8.68
N LEU A 560 3.02 -31.24 -9.80
CA LEU A 560 2.90 -29.80 -9.89
C LEU A 560 1.81 -29.42 -10.90
N THR A 561 0.94 -28.49 -10.54
CA THR A 561 0.01 -27.83 -11.47
C THR A 561 0.23 -26.33 -11.44
N MET A 562 0.61 -25.76 -12.58
CA MET A 562 0.81 -24.32 -12.76
C MET A 562 -0.29 -23.75 -13.64
N MET A 563 -1.08 -22.83 -13.10
CA MET A 563 -2.12 -22.10 -13.85
C MET A 563 -1.66 -20.67 -14.10
N CYS A 564 -1.44 -20.32 -15.36
CA CYS A 564 -0.97 -19.00 -15.81
C CYS A 564 0.15 -18.40 -14.93
N PRO A 565 1.27 -19.10 -14.68
CA PRO A 565 2.36 -18.59 -13.86
C PRO A 565 2.97 -17.29 -14.41
N TRP A 566 3.44 -16.46 -13.49
CA TRP A 566 4.37 -15.38 -13.78
C TRP A 566 5.83 -15.84 -13.56
N GLY A 567 6.81 -14.97 -13.83
CA GLY A 567 8.23 -15.29 -13.66
C GLY A 567 8.89 -15.92 -14.88
N ILE A 568 8.31 -15.75 -16.07
CA ILE A 568 8.77 -16.32 -17.34
C ILE A 568 8.79 -15.22 -18.40
N SER A 569 9.82 -15.21 -19.25
CA SER A 569 9.92 -14.31 -20.39
C SER A 569 8.69 -14.45 -21.29
N MET A 570 8.16 -13.32 -21.76
CA MET A 570 6.95 -13.27 -22.59
C MET A 570 7.33 -12.89 -24.03
N PRO A 571 7.41 -13.86 -24.97
CA PRO A 571 7.75 -13.56 -26.36
C PRO A 571 6.77 -12.58 -27.03
N THR A 572 5.50 -12.62 -26.63
CA THR A 572 4.52 -11.57 -26.91
C THR A 572 4.28 -10.82 -25.61
N VAL A 573 4.59 -9.52 -25.60
CA VAL A 573 4.30 -8.65 -24.45
C VAL A 573 2.79 -8.64 -24.21
N SER A 574 2.37 -8.94 -22.98
CA SER A 574 0.94 -8.91 -22.63
C SER A 574 0.42 -7.47 -22.55
N VAL A 575 -0.89 -7.27 -22.70
CA VAL A 575 -1.54 -5.94 -22.60
C VAL A 575 -1.14 -5.24 -21.29
N MET A 576 -1.08 -6.01 -20.19
CA MET A 576 -0.63 -5.49 -18.90
C MET A 576 0.84 -5.04 -18.90
N HIS A 577 1.74 -5.75 -19.58
CA HIS A 577 3.17 -5.36 -19.64
C HIS A 577 3.41 -4.18 -20.58
N SER A 578 2.68 -4.08 -21.69
CA SER A 578 2.77 -2.92 -22.59
C SER A 578 2.33 -1.62 -21.90
N ASP A 579 1.30 -1.69 -21.03
CA ASP A 579 0.84 -0.52 -20.26
C ASP A 579 1.85 -0.07 -19.18
N ILE A 580 2.68 -0.99 -18.68
CA ILE A 580 3.74 -0.69 -17.69
C ILE A 580 4.91 0.04 -18.36
N ASP A 581 5.34 -0.42 -19.54
CA ASP A 581 6.48 0.12 -20.27
C ASP A 581 6.16 1.48 -20.95
N ASP A 582 4.97 1.66 -21.52
CA ASP A 582 4.61 2.87 -22.28
C ASP A 582 4.06 4.03 -21.42
N LEU A 583 3.49 3.75 -20.24
CA LEU A 583 2.82 4.76 -19.40
C LEU A 583 3.44 4.94 -18.01
N GLY A 584 4.45 4.14 -17.63
CA GLY A 584 4.98 4.11 -16.26
C GLY A 584 3.92 3.73 -15.22
N LYS A 585 2.78 3.19 -15.67
CA LYS A 585 1.66 2.80 -14.83
C LYS A 585 1.82 1.33 -14.49
N THR A 586 2.22 1.02 -13.27
CA THR A 586 1.97 -0.33 -12.71
C THR A 586 0.46 -0.56 -12.68
N THR A 587 -0.11 -1.20 -13.69
CA THR A 587 -1.53 -1.63 -13.81
C THR A 587 -1.96 -2.66 -12.73
N LEU A 588 -1.24 -2.70 -11.62
CA LEU A 588 -1.64 -3.23 -10.32
C LEU A 588 -2.08 -2.09 -9.37
N HIS A 589 -2.74 -1.06 -9.91
CA HIS A 589 -3.49 -0.11 -9.10
C HIS A 589 -4.80 -0.78 -8.63
N SER A 590 -4.94 -1.01 -7.31
CA SER A 590 -6.26 -1.21 -6.72
C SER A 590 -6.87 0.17 -6.49
N PRO A 591 -8.19 0.34 -6.70
CA PRO A 591 -8.84 1.64 -6.72
C PRO A 591 -8.84 2.24 -5.34
N THR A 592 -8.35 3.47 -5.23
CA THR A 592 -8.77 4.40 -4.19
C THR A 592 -10.21 4.81 -4.45
N GLU A 593 -10.93 5.21 -3.41
CA GLU A 593 -12.40 5.21 -3.27
C GLU A 593 -13.24 6.07 -4.25
N THR A 594 -12.75 6.47 -5.43
CA THR A 594 -13.44 7.48 -6.26
C THR A 594 -13.83 7.07 -7.68
N LEU A 595 -13.41 5.93 -8.25
CA LEU A 595 -13.91 5.52 -9.57
C LEU A 595 -14.33 4.04 -9.65
N THR A 596 -15.63 3.82 -9.89
CA THR A 596 -16.19 2.51 -10.27
C THR A 596 -15.69 1.99 -11.62
N SER A 597 -14.93 2.79 -12.39
CA SER A 597 -14.38 2.43 -13.71
C SER A 597 -13.05 1.67 -13.63
N GLU A 598 -12.16 1.98 -12.68
CA GLU A 598 -10.84 1.30 -12.56
C GLU A 598 -10.96 -0.14 -12.02
N VAL A 599 -11.95 -0.40 -11.15
CA VAL A 599 -12.38 -1.77 -10.82
C VAL A 599 -12.88 -2.51 -12.06
N GLY A 600 -13.47 -1.77 -13.01
CA GLY A 600 -13.89 -2.29 -14.31
C GLY A 600 -12.68 -2.68 -15.16
N GLU A 601 -11.73 -1.79 -15.34
CA GLU A 601 -10.53 -1.98 -16.18
C GLU A 601 -9.63 -3.13 -15.69
N TRP A 602 -9.27 -3.19 -14.41
CA TRP A 602 -8.50 -4.32 -13.88
C TRP A 602 -9.28 -5.64 -13.96
N ARG A 603 -10.59 -5.62 -13.71
CA ARG A 603 -11.47 -6.79 -13.86
C ARG A 603 -11.60 -7.25 -15.31
N ASP A 604 -11.60 -6.30 -16.25
CA ASP A 604 -11.75 -6.56 -17.67
C ASP A 604 -10.45 -7.17 -18.25
N CYS A 605 -9.26 -6.82 -17.71
CA CYS A 605 -7.98 -7.46 -18.06
C CYS A 605 -7.78 -8.87 -17.45
N ILE A 606 -8.33 -9.16 -16.26
CA ILE A 606 -8.13 -10.47 -15.57
C ILE A 606 -9.20 -11.52 -15.88
N SER A 607 -10.36 -11.13 -16.42
CA SER A 607 -11.52 -12.03 -16.62
C SER A 607 -12.20 -11.79 -17.97
N SER A 608 -12.24 -12.83 -18.80
CA SER A 608 -12.83 -12.78 -20.14
C SER A 608 -14.37 -12.90 -20.17
N THR A 609 -15.01 -13.13 -19.02
CA THR A 609 -16.47 -13.36 -18.91
C THR A 609 -17.17 -12.29 -18.08
N ALA A 610 -18.20 -11.67 -18.65
CA ALA A 610 -19.02 -10.62 -18.04
C ALA A 610 -19.90 -11.06 -16.83
N ASN A 611 -19.75 -12.29 -16.34
CA ASN A 611 -20.71 -12.97 -15.46
C ASN A 611 -20.16 -13.39 -14.08
N VAL A 612 -19.24 -12.61 -13.48
CA VAL A 612 -18.89 -12.78 -12.06
C VAL A 612 -19.90 -12.02 -11.18
N VAL A 613 -20.54 -12.76 -10.27
CA VAL A 613 -21.70 -12.37 -9.43
C VAL A 613 -21.64 -10.94 -8.87
N HIS A 614 -22.69 -10.14 -9.11
CA HIS A 614 -22.88 -8.79 -8.54
C HIS A 614 -22.92 -8.82 -6.99
N ALA A 615 -21.81 -8.42 -6.34
CA ALA A 615 -21.81 -8.07 -4.92
C ALA A 615 -22.40 -6.66 -4.72
N PRO A 616 -23.31 -6.46 -3.73
CA PRO A 616 -23.88 -5.14 -3.40
C PRO A 616 -22.81 -4.12 -3.01
N ARG A 617 -23.03 -2.83 -3.31
CA ARG A 617 -22.08 -1.72 -3.05
C ARG A 617 -21.52 -1.68 -1.61
N VAL A 618 -22.33 -1.99 -0.61
CA VAL A 618 -21.92 -2.00 0.81
C VAL A 618 -20.89 -3.09 1.13
N LEU A 619 -21.01 -4.27 0.54
CA LEU A 619 -20.02 -5.35 0.69
C LEU A 619 -18.73 -5.06 -0.09
N ARG A 620 -18.81 -4.29 -1.19
CA ARG A 620 -17.61 -3.77 -1.88
C ARG A 620 -16.87 -2.78 -0.98
N ALA A 621 -17.58 -1.84 -0.34
CA ALA A 621 -16.98 -0.88 0.59
C ALA A 621 -16.29 -1.55 1.80
N LEU A 622 -16.91 -2.58 2.40
CA LEU A 622 -16.30 -3.34 3.50
C LEU A 622 -15.08 -4.20 3.07
N ALA A 623 -15.05 -4.69 1.84
CA ALA A 623 -13.89 -5.40 1.28
C ALA A 623 -12.75 -4.44 0.90
N ILE A 624 -13.07 -3.19 0.55
CA ILE A 624 -12.13 -2.09 0.28
C ILE A 624 -11.46 -1.63 1.58
N SER A 625 -12.21 -1.42 2.65
CA SER A 625 -11.69 -1.06 3.99
C SER A 625 -10.69 -2.08 4.55
N LYS A 626 -10.91 -3.39 4.36
CA LYS A 626 -9.95 -4.44 4.77
C LYS A 626 -8.71 -4.54 3.88
N ARG A 627 -8.77 -4.10 2.62
CA ARG A 627 -7.62 -4.07 1.70
C ARG A 627 -6.67 -2.90 1.96
N GLY A 628 -7.16 -1.79 2.52
CA GLY A 628 -6.34 -0.61 2.85
C GLY A 628 -5.17 -0.93 3.79
N HIS A 629 -5.39 -1.73 4.85
CA HIS A 629 -4.36 -2.07 5.84
C HIS A 629 -3.25 -3.01 5.32
N ALA A 630 -3.53 -3.82 4.29
CA ALA A 630 -2.57 -4.78 3.74
C ALA A 630 -1.93 -4.31 2.41
N TRP A 631 -2.35 -3.15 1.90
CA TRP A 631 -1.97 -2.67 0.57
C TRP A 631 -0.46 -2.39 0.44
N GLY A 632 0.15 -1.73 1.44
CA GLY A 632 1.59 -1.48 1.43
C GLY A 632 2.42 -2.76 1.36
N VAL A 633 1.94 -3.83 2.01
CA VAL A 633 2.56 -5.16 1.95
C VAL A 633 2.35 -5.78 0.58
N LEU A 634 1.16 -5.67 0.01
CA LEU A 634 0.86 -6.19 -1.31
C LEU A 634 1.67 -5.50 -2.41
N GLN A 635 1.86 -4.18 -2.33
CA GLN A 635 2.77 -3.43 -3.21
C GLN A 635 4.21 -3.92 -3.07
N LYS A 636 4.68 -4.16 -1.84
CA LYS A 636 6.00 -4.75 -1.61
C LYS A 636 6.13 -6.13 -2.25
N VAL A 637 5.09 -6.97 -2.15
CA VAL A 637 5.05 -8.28 -2.82
C VAL A 637 5.23 -8.12 -4.32
N VAL A 638 4.52 -7.19 -4.95
CA VAL A 638 4.65 -6.90 -6.39
C VAL A 638 6.07 -6.50 -6.74
N VAL A 639 6.64 -5.52 -6.04
CA VAL A 639 8.00 -5.03 -6.30
C VAL A 639 9.05 -6.13 -6.13
N ASN A 640 8.93 -6.96 -5.09
CA ASN A 640 9.87 -8.05 -4.85
C ASN A 640 9.73 -9.21 -5.83
N MET A 641 8.52 -9.46 -6.33
CA MET A 641 8.30 -10.42 -7.42
C MET A 641 8.84 -9.88 -8.76
N LEU A 642 8.68 -8.58 -9.02
CA LEU A 642 9.22 -7.89 -10.21
C LEU A 642 10.75 -7.79 -10.23
N ALA A 643 11.40 -7.78 -9.07
CA ALA A 643 12.86 -7.67 -8.98
C ALA A 643 13.60 -8.82 -9.69
N ARG A 644 12.96 -9.97 -9.90
CA ARG A 644 13.48 -11.07 -10.73
C ARG A 644 12.38 -11.60 -11.67
N PRO A 645 12.15 -10.94 -12.82
CA PRO A 645 11.00 -11.22 -13.69
C PRO A 645 11.07 -12.61 -14.37
N THR A 646 12.23 -13.27 -14.37
CA THR A 646 12.46 -14.61 -14.95
C THR A 646 12.71 -15.70 -13.90
N ILE A 647 12.41 -15.44 -12.62
CA ILE A 647 12.78 -16.36 -11.51
C ILE A 647 12.25 -17.79 -11.67
N LEU A 648 11.07 -17.98 -12.26
CA LEU A 648 10.54 -19.33 -12.51
C LEU A 648 11.24 -19.95 -13.71
N GLU A 649 11.43 -19.19 -14.79
CA GLU A 649 12.12 -19.65 -16.00
C GLU A 649 13.52 -20.18 -15.71
N ASP A 650 14.26 -19.48 -14.85
CA ASP A 650 15.59 -19.87 -14.39
C ASP A 650 15.57 -21.27 -13.74
N GLU A 651 14.46 -21.65 -13.10
CA GLU A 651 14.35 -22.87 -12.28
C GLU A 651 13.61 -24.04 -12.98
N LEU A 652 12.97 -23.81 -14.14
CA LEU A 652 12.15 -24.81 -14.84
C LEU A 652 12.89 -26.13 -15.10
N HIS A 653 14.18 -26.04 -15.44
CA HIS A 653 15.02 -27.20 -15.76
C HIS A 653 15.32 -28.10 -14.54
N SER A 654 15.15 -27.58 -13.33
CA SER A 654 15.38 -28.28 -12.05
C SER A 654 14.15 -29.01 -11.54
N ILE A 655 12.96 -28.72 -12.09
CA ILE A 655 11.72 -29.39 -11.70
C ILE A 655 11.78 -30.87 -12.12
N ARG A 656 11.43 -31.76 -11.18
CA ARG A 656 11.41 -33.22 -11.39
C ARG A 656 10.01 -33.84 -11.28
N ALA A 657 9.08 -33.15 -10.63
CA ALA A 657 7.72 -33.63 -10.46
C ALA A 657 6.97 -33.66 -11.80
N ARG A 658 6.07 -34.64 -11.97
CA ARG A 658 5.13 -34.62 -13.11
C ARG A 658 4.33 -33.33 -13.05
N THR A 659 4.24 -32.64 -14.19
CA THR A 659 3.77 -31.25 -14.23
C THR A 659 2.64 -31.07 -15.23
N MET A 660 1.58 -30.39 -14.79
CA MET A 660 0.50 -29.91 -15.64
C MET A 660 0.54 -28.38 -15.70
N VAL A 661 0.48 -27.83 -16.91
CA VAL A 661 0.42 -26.39 -17.15
C VAL A 661 -0.91 -26.09 -17.81
N VAL A 662 -1.66 -25.15 -17.24
CA VAL A 662 -2.97 -24.75 -17.74
C VAL A 662 -2.97 -23.25 -18.03
N TRP A 663 -3.46 -22.87 -19.20
CA TRP A 663 -3.52 -21.47 -19.64
C TRP A 663 -4.88 -21.12 -20.24
N GLY A 664 -5.34 -19.89 -20.05
CA GLY A 664 -6.49 -19.34 -20.78
C GLY A 664 -6.06 -18.76 -22.13
N ASN A 665 -6.78 -19.03 -23.21
CA ASN A 665 -6.39 -18.48 -24.53
C ASN A 665 -6.63 -16.97 -24.70
N ARG A 666 -7.22 -16.30 -23.71
CA ARG A 666 -7.44 -14.85 -23.64
C ARG A 666 -6.83 -14.24 -22.38
N ASP A 667 -5.72 -14.83 -21.92
CA ASP A 667 -4.98 -14.27 -20.79
C ASP A 667 -4.24 -13.00 -21.22
N GLU A 668 -4.70 -11.85 -20.73
CA GLU A 668 -4.10 -10.54 -21.01
C GLU A 668 -3.09 -10.11 -19.92
N VAL A 669 -2.93 -10.91 -18.86
CA VAL A 669 -2.01 -10.66 -17.74
C VAL A 669 -0.66 -11.31 -18.03
N THR A 670 -0.67 -12.61 -18.30
CA THR A 670 0.50 -13.38 -18.74
C THR A 670 0.15 -14.07 -20.06
N ASP A 671 0.76 -13.61 -21.16
CA ASP A 671 0.38 -14.07 -22.50
C ASP A 671 0.67 -15.56 -22.70
N VAL A 672 -0.19 -16.24 -23.45
CA VAL A 672 -0.07 -17.68 -23.73
C VAL A 672 1.25 -18.07 -24.40
N SER A 673 1.97 -17.12 -25.04
CA SER A 673 3.32 -17.32 -25.59
C SER A 673 4.35 -17.79 -24.56
N CYS A 674 4.13 -17.55 -23.26
CA CYS A 674 4.97 -18.09 -22.19
C CYS A 674 5.09 -19.63 -22.25
N LEU A 675 4.08 -20.32 -22.78
CA LEU A 675 4.10 -21.77 -22.96
C LEU A 675 5.25 -22.23 -23.85
N THR A 676 5.72 -21.41 -24.80
CA THR A 676 6.86 -21.77 -25.66
C THR A 676 8.15 -21.86 -24.86
N VAL A 677 8.35 -20.96 -23.91
CA VAL A 677 9.51 -20.95 -22.99
C VAL A 677 9.41 -22.10 -21.98
N ILE A 678 8.21 -22.36 -21.46
CA ILE A 678 7.98 -23.51 -20.58
C ILE A 678 8.28 -24.81 -21.32
N ASP A 679 7.83 -24.93 -22.58
CA ASP A 679 8.01 -26.16 -23.34
C ASP A 679 9.48 -26.47 -23.61
N ASP A 680 10.26 -25.43 -23.91
CA ASP A 680 11.71 -25.50 -24.13
C ASP A 680 12.49 -25.88 -22.86
N LYS A 681 12.17 -25.28 -21.71
CA LYS A 681 12.98 -25.39 -20.49
C LYS A 681 12.49 -26.43 -19.47
N LEU A 682 11.20 -26.78 -19.47
CA LEU A 682 10.64 -27.76 -18.55
C LEU A 682 10.80 -29.19 -19.11
N ASN A 683 11.89 -29.84 -18.70
CA ASN A 683 12.22 -31.20 -19.12
C ASN A 683 11.82 -32.25 -18.07
N VAL A 684 10.52 -32.54 -18.00
CA VAL A 684 9.95 -33.58 -17.12
C VAL A 684 9.39 -34.74 -17.94
N THR A 685 9.48 -35.96 -17.41
CA THR A 685 9.03 -37.18 -18.10
C THR A 685 7.53 -37.20 -18.39
N ARG A 686 6.72 -36.52 -17.55
CA ARG A 686 5.27 -36.37 -17.73
C ARG A 686 4.89 -34.90 -17.63
N LYS A 687 4.71 -34.27 -18.79
CA LYS A 687 4.28 -32.88 -18.98
C LYS A 687 2.93 -32.87 -19.69
N HIS A 688 1.93 -32.21 -19.11
CA HIS A 688 0.65 -31.94 -19.77
C HIS A 688 0.48 -30.43 -19.94
N VAL A 689 0.11 -29.99 -21.14
CA VAL A 689 -0.19 -28.58 -21.43
C VAL A 689 -1.64 -28.49 -21.89
N LEU A 690 -2.45 -27.67 -21.22
CA LEU A 690 -3.85 -27.45 -21.53
C LEU A 690 -4.11 -25.97 -21.76
N ILE A 691 -4.72 -25.66 -22.90
CA ILE A 691 -5.20 -24.31 -23.21
C ILE A 691 -6.73 -24.35 -23.18
N LEU A 692 -7.34 -23.55 -22.30
CA LEU A 692 -8.78 -23.43 -22.16
C LEU A 692 -9.31 -22.33 -23.08
N ASP A 693 -10.22 -22.70 -23.98
CA ASP A 693 -10.89 -21.74 -24.87
C ASP A 693 -11.87 -20.84 -24.10
N LYS A 694 -11.90 -19.56 -24.47
CA LYS A 694 -12.72 -18.50 -23.85
C LYS A 694 -12.49 -18.44 -22.34
N CYS A 695 -11.23 -18.41 -21.95
CA CYS A 695 -10.78 -18.29 -20.57
C CYS A 695 -9.66 -17.24 -20.49
N GLY A 696 -9.75 -16.35 -19.50
CA GLY A 696 -8.69 -15.40 -19.15
C GLY A 696 -7.76 -15.94 -18.08
N HIS A 697 -7.20 -15.03 -17.28
CA HIS A 697 -6.14 -15.32 -16.31
C HIS A 697 -6.63 -16.13 -15.09
N LEU A 698 -7.89 -15.96 -14.67
CA LEU A 698 -8.42 -16.57 -13.45
C LEU A 698 -9.18 -17.87 -13.75
N ILE A 699 -8.47 -18.89 -14.24
CA ILE A 699 -9.04 -20.21 -14.63
C ILE A 699 -9.93 -20.82 -13.54
N SER A 700 -9.50 -20.77 -12.27
CA SER A 700 -10.24 -21.33 -11.14
C SER A 700 -11.59 -20.65 -10.89
N SER A 701 -11.76 -19.42 -11.36
CA SER A 701 -13.00 -18.64 -11.23
C SER A 701 -13.84 -18.67 -12.50
N GLU A 702 -13.22 -18.60 -13.68
CA GLU A 702 -13.89 -18.55 -14.98
C GLU A 702 -14.37 -19.92 -15.47
N LYS A 703 -13.55 -20.96 -15.27
CA LYS A 703 -13.80 -22.34 -15.72
C LYS A 703 -13.68 -23.36 -14.57
N PRO A 704 -14.42 -23.17 -13.46
CA PRO A 704 -14.24 -23.97 -12.25
C PRO A 704 -14.56 -25.44 -12.45
N VAL A 705 -15.53 -25.79 -13.30
CA VAL A 705 -15.94 -27.19 -13.53
C VAL A 705 -14.87 -27.92 -14.34
N GLU A 706 -14.39 -27.29 -15.42
CA GLU A 706 -13.30 -27.80 -16.25
C GLU A 706 -12.02 -27.93 -15.42
N CYS A 707 -11.71 -26.94 -14.59
CA CYS A 707 -10.59 -26.96 -13.65
C CYS A 707 -10.67 -28.14 -12.67
N ILE A 708 -11.84 -28.37 -12.04
CA ILE A 708 -12.07 -29.52 -11.15
C ILE A 708 -11.85 -30.84 -11.89
N ASN A 709 -12.42 -30.98 -13.09
CA ASN A 709 -12.34 -32.22 -13.87
C ASN A 709 -10.89 -32.55 -14.25
N VAL A 710 -10.16 -31.56 -14.75
CA VAL A 710 -8.76 -31.72 -15.16
C VAL A 710 -7.88 -32.01 -13.95
N LEU A 711 -8.07 -31.31 -12.83
CA LEU A 711 -7.34 -31.56 -11.59
C LEU A 711 -7.58 -32.97 -11.05
N ASN A 712 -8.83 -33.43 -10.96
CA ASN A 712 -9.12 -34.78 -10.46
C ASN A 712 -8.44 -35.86 -11.31
N LYS A 713 -8.53 -35.75 -12.64
CA LYS A 713 -7.85 -36.68 -13.57
C LYS A 713 -6.34 -36.64 -13.39
N PHE A 714 -5.75 -35.45 -13.40
CA PHE A 714 -4.31 -35.29 -13.23
C PHE A 714 -3.83 -35.83 -11.88
N LEU A 715 -4.51 -35.51 -10.77
CA LEU A 715 -4.13 -35.97 -9.44
C LEU A 715 -4.27 -37.49 -9.30
N ALA A 716 -5.25 -38.10 -9.95
CA ALA A 716 -5.44 -39.55 -10.02
C ALA A 716 -4.44 -40.28 -10.94
N ASP A 717 -3.53 -39.54 -11.60
CA ASP A 717 -2.57 -40.08 -12.59
C ASP A 717 -3.26 -40.73 -13.79
N GLU A 718 -4.48 -40.27 -14.12
CA GLU A 718 -5.21 -40.66 -15.32
C GLU A 718 -4.69 -39.92 -16.56
N GLU A 719 -4.75 -40.56 -17.72
CA GLU A 719 -4.35 -39.96 -18.98
C GLU A 719 -5.30 -38.82 -19.38
N LEU A 720 -4.76 -37.61 -19.54
CA LEU A 720 -5.54 -36.45 -19.95
C LEU A 720 -5.76 -36.50 -21.46
N SER A 721 -7.01 -36.76 -21.86
CA SER A 721 -7.46 -36.84 -23.26
C SER A 721 -7.30 -35.55 -24.09
N TYR A 722 -6.77 -34.47 -23.51
CA TYR A 722 -6.54 -33.17 -24.14
C TYR A 722 -5.05 -32.86 -24.12
N THR A 723 -4.27 -33.59 -24.90
CA THR A 723 -2.86 -33.25 -25.14
C THR A 723 -2.80 -32.50 -26.47
N PHE A 724 -2.83 -31.16 -26.45
CA PHE A 724 -2.54 -30.38 -27.65
C PHE A 724 -1.03 -30.12 -27.73
N VAL A 725 -0.50 -30.57 -28.87
CA VAL A 725 0.89 -30.44 -29.32
C VAL A 725 1.26 -28.97 -29.43
N LEU A 726 2.26 -28.52 -28.68
CA LEU A 726 3.04 -27.34 -29.07
C LEU A 726 3.96 -27.77 -30.21
N ALA A 727 3.60 -27.43 -31.46
CA ALA A 727 4.57 -27.33 -32.55
C ALA A 727 3.98 -26.61 -33.76
N LYS A 728 4.42 -25.36 -33.95
CA LYS A 728 4.68 -24.74 -35.26
C LYS A 728 3.54 -24.73 -36.28
N GLN A 729 2.57 -23.84 -36.08
CA GLN A 729 1.91 -23.07 -37.14
C GLN A 729 1.13 -21.94 -36.44
N ASP A 730 1.15 -20.73 -37.00
CA ASP A 730 0.43 -19.51 -36.58
C ASP A 730 1.10 -18.51 -35.61
N ILE A 731 1.90 -18.89 -34.61
CA ILE A 731 2.49 -17.87 -33.69
C ILE A 731 3.77 -17.21 -34.25
N LEU A 732 4.56 -17.93 -35.06
CA LEU A 732 5.80 -17.40 -35.66
C LEU A 732 5.60 -16.38 -36.80
N CYS A 733 4.38 -16.24 -37.34
CA CYS A 733 4.13 -15.29 -38.44
C CYS A 733 3.90 -13.84 -37.98
N LYS A 734 3.72 -13.59 -36.67
CA LYS A 734 3.53 -12.22 -36.15
C LYS A 734 4.80 -11.57 -35.60
N ALA A 735 5.83 -12.35 -35.28
CA ALA A 735 7.04 -11.86 -34.60
C ALA A 735 8.20 -11.42 -35.53
N PHE A 736 8.06 -11.58 -36.85
CA PHE A 736 9.04 -11.09 -37.83
C PHE A 736 8.41 -10.05 -38.78
N GLN A 737 8.25 -8.82 -38.31
CA GLN A 737 8.19 -7.64 -39.16
C GLN A 737 9.25 -6.65 -38.67
N PRO A 738 10.34 -6.41 -39.42
CA PRO A 738 11.25 -5.31 -39.11
C PRO A 738 10.60 -3.96 -39.49
N PRO A 739 11.02 -2.84 -38.87
CA PRO A 739 10.49 -1.51 -39.20
C PRO A 739 10.88 -1.15 -40.63
N LEU A 740 9.93 -0.60 -41.39
CA LEU A 740 10.16 -0.01 -42.70
C LEU A 740 11.17 1.15 -42.58
N GLN A 741 12.43 0.91 -42.93
CA GLN A 741 13.36 1.96 -43.34
C GLN A 741 13.53 1.91 -44.86
N SER A 742 13.38 3.09 -45.45
CA SER A 742 13.59 3.38 -46.87
C SER A 742 15.02 3.05 -47.30
N GLY A 743 15.19 2.26 -48.35
CA GLY A 743 16.48 2.09 -49.02
C GLY A 743 16.49 0.94 -50.01
N GLN A 744 16.69 1.26 -51.28
CA GLN A 744 16.90 0.31 -52.37
C GLN A 744 18.15 -0.53 -52.09
N VAL A 745 18.06 -1.87 -52.17
CA VAL A 745 19.15 -2.71 -52.66
C VAL A 745 18.56 -3.88 -53.46
N GLU A 746 19.10 -4.04 -54.65
CA GLU A 746 18.76 -5.00 -55.69
C GLU A 746 19.69 -6.22 -55.63
N LEU A 747 19.19 -7.38 -56.07
CA LEU A 747 19.91 -8.56 -56.61
C LEU A 747 20.72 -9.40 -55.56
N GLU A 748 20.81 -10.73 -55.64
CA GLU A 748 20.88 -11.62 -56.80
C GLU A 748 20.58 -13.08 -56.38
N LEU A 749 19.91 -13.85 -57.25
CA LEU A 749 19.60 -15.28 -57.09
C LEU A 749 20.59 -16.09 -57.92
N HIS A 750 21.25 -17.09 -57.32
CA HIS A 750 21.81 -18.22 -58.07
C HIS A 750 21.51 -19.57 -57.41
N PRO A 751 21.31 -20.65 -58.20
CA PRO A 751 20.45 -21.76 -57.81
C PRO A 751 21.22 -23.08 -57.72
N GLU A 752 21.16 -23.78 -56.59
CA GLU A 752 21.34 -25.24 -56.60
C GLU A 752 20.37 -25.91 -55.61
N ILE A 753 19.58 -26.83 -56.16
CA ILE A 753 18.50 -27.54 -55.51
C ILE A 753 19.02 -28.93 -55.12
N GLY A 754 18.92 -29.28 -53.84
CA GLY A 754 18.92 -30.67 -53.37
C GLY A 754 17.51 -31.06 -52.91
N GLU A 755 16.94 -32.09 -53.50
CA GLU A 755 15.53 -32.50 -53.35
C GLU A 755 15.17 -32.95 -51.93
N GLY A 756 14.48 -32.07 -51.20
CA GLY A 756 13.70 -32.42 -49.99
C GLY A 756 12.44 -31.56 -49.79
N GLN A 757 12.17 -30.60 -50.69
CA GLN A 757 11.07 -29.64 -50.56
C GLN A 757 10.12 -29.68 -51.77
N LYS A 758 9.28 -30.71 -51.86
CA LYS A 758 8.17 -30.77 -52.83
C LYS A 758 6.76 -30.77 -52.20
N ILE A 759 6.63 -30.44 -50.92
CA ILE A 759 5.31 -30.32 -50.24
C ILE A 759 5.01 -28.88 -49.73
N HIS A 760 5.95 -27.94 -49.85
CA HIS A 760 5.79 -26.58 -49.28
C HIS A 760 5.40 -25.45 -50.26
N LYS A 761 5.07 -25.76 -51.53
CA LYS A 761 4.69 -24.74 -52.54
C LYS A 761 3.22 -24.68 -52.93
N ARG A 762 2.32 -25.44 -52.27
CA ARG A 762 0.86 -25.32 -52.53
C ARG A 762 0.05 -24.51 -51.50
N CYS A 763 0.59 -24.17 -50.33
CA CYS A 763 -0.15 -23.37 -49.33
C CYS A 763 0.13 -21.85 -49.39
N CYS A 764 1.25 -21.39 -49.97
CA CYS A 764 1.56 -19.95 -50.01
C CYS A 764 0.88 -19.15 -51.14
N VAL A 765 0.12 -19.80 -52.04
CA VAL A 765 -0.59 -19.12 -53.15
C VAL A 765 -2.05 -18.81 -52.82
N LEU A 766 -2.63 -19.41 -51.77
CA LEU A 766 -4.04 -19.19 -51.41
C LEU A 766 -4.26 -18.15 -50.29
N ALA A 767 -3.23 -17.81 -49.50
CA ALA A 767 -3.33 -16.79 -48.45
C ALA A 767 -3.08 -15.35 -48.94
N ARG A 768 -2.52 -15.17 -50.15
CA ARG A 768 -2.25 -13.84 -50.74
C ARG A 768 -3.45 -13.20 -51.45
N LEU A 769 -4.61 -13.87 -51.49
CA LEU A 769 -5.82 -13.41 -52.19
C LEU A 769 -7.02 -13.06 -51.29
N GLN A 770 -6.92 -13.19 -49.96
CA GLN A 770 -8.00 -12.80 -49.03
C GLN A 770 -7.74 -11.51 -48.24
N SER A 771 -6.52 -11.00 -48.20
CA SER A 771 -6.16 -9.79 -47.43
C SER A 771 -6.29 -8.47 -48.21
N TYR A 772 -6.66 -8.51 -49.50
CA TYR A 772 -6.90 -7.30 -50.31
C TYR A 772 -8.36 -6.83 -50.33
N LYS A 773 -9.23 -7.34 -49.44
CA LYS A 773 -10.69 -7.07 -49.46
C LYS A 773 -11.31 -6.56 -48.14
N ARG A 774 -10.52 -6.05 -47.18
CA ARG A 774 -11.08 -5.47 -45.94
C ARG A 774 -10.43 -4.17 -45.46
N VAL A 775 -9.81 -3.41 -46.35
CA VAL A 775 -9.56 -1.97 -46.16
C VAL A 775 -9.90 -1.31 -47.49
N VAL A 776 -10.60 -0.17 -47.44
CA VAL A 776 -11.21 0.58 -48.56
C VAL A 776 -12.69 0.23 -48.77
N GLY A 777 -13.55 1.09 -48.21
CA GLY A 777 -14.99 1.09 -48.42
C GLY A 777 -15.33 1.22 -49.90
N ALA A 778 -16.22 0.35 -50.37
CA ALA A 778 -16.78 0.44 -51.71
C ALA A 778 -17.99 1.38 -51.70
N SER A 779 -17.80 2.61 -52.16
CA SER A 779 -18.82 3.31 -52.93
C SER A 779 -18.22 3.78 -54.26
N ARG A 780 -18.65 3.08 -55.33
CA ARG A 780 -18.55 3.38 -56.77
C ARG A 780 -17.22 3.06 -57.49
N LEU A 781 -17.21 1.90 -58.12
CA LEU A 781 -16.59 1.67 -59.43
C LEU A 781 -17.70 1.27 -60.42
N ARG A 782 -17.76 1.94 -61.58
CA ARG A 782 -18.49 1.49 -62.77
C ARG A 782 -17.51 0.74 -63.66
N ASN A 783 -18.03 -0.36 -64.21
CA ASN A 783 -17.48 -1.28 -65.22
C ASN A 783 -16.41 -2.24 -64.74
#